data_AF-A0A0S3IV69-F1
#
_entry.id   AF-A0A0S3IV69-F1
#
_cell.length_a   1.000
_cell.length_b   1.000
_cell.length_c   1.000
_cell.angle_alpha   90.00
_cell.angle_beta   90.00
_cell.angle_gamma   90.00
#
_symmetry.space_group_name_H-M   'P 1'
#
loop_
_entity.id
_entity.type
_entity.pdbx_description
1 polymer ?
#
loop_
_entity_poly.entity_id
_entity_poly.type
_entity_poly.pdbx_seq_one_letter_code
_entity_poly.pdbx_strand_id
1 'polypeptide(L)'
;VHTSHIAGMSTPSQRQAQRMARSSVAEPQLFRGTQMQSAVVSGDMAQQVNGWTVLAGLGSVALMMAVTLQRRMKTVPSLAEVDIQSMSIAMFAASASKVEMGQTLEEFMKVAVPDEKLRLIMSTMAESGRTIDHKVKTASCSGTACSNVFGDEQLAVDMLADKVLFEGLKHCGVCEIACSEENPVPLEMGGKGYSVCFDPLDGSSIVDTNFSVGTIFGVWPGDKIVGTTGRDLAASGIIVYGPRTILCIAFKGMPGTFDFMLQDDGKWTLVKETKKIGEGKLFAPGNLRCTLDNPEYLKLISYYNNEQYTLRYTGGMVPDVYQILIKEKGVFTNVISPSTKAKLRLSFEAAPIALLIENGGGASSCDGKCVSALDVQITGIDQRTQVCYGSRVEVGRFENFMYGKVSDRLAKTMSAEEVSKATAPAKSTKMITSAPDPTPAFKAPVWKPKAVPQISAKIGDSLEEFLAEATSDLKLRRIMTTMADSCRAISHKVKTASCGGTAATNVFGDEQLAVDMLADKVLFEGLKHCDVCEIACSEENPVPLEMGGKGYSVCFDPLDGSSIVDTNFAVGTIFGVWPGNKIVGTTGRDLAASGICVYGPRTVLCIAFKDYPGTHDFLLGDDGKWTYVKATTHIGEGKMFAPGNLRCTLDNPEYEKLISYYIREQYTLRYTGGMVPDVYQMFIKGKGVFTNVISPSTKAKLRLSFEAAPIALLVEKAGGASSCDGKCVSALDVQINGIDQRTQVCFGSRTEVARFEHYLYGKVSDRLLTE
;
A
#
# COMPACT_ATOMS: atom_id res chain seq x y z
N VAL A 1 30.84 39.46 -15.16
CA VAL A 1 31.45 40.17 -16.31
C VAL A 1 30.44 40.04 -17.45
N HIS A 2 29.65 41.00 -17.90
CA HIS A 2 29.70 42.46 -17.95
C HIS A 2 28.32 43.06 -17.62
N THR A 3 28.36 44.27 -17.07
CA THR A 3 27.30 45.18 -16.63
C THR A 3 26.97 46.26 -17.67
N SER A 4 25.73 46.79 -17.68
CA SER A 4 25.40 48.24 -17.75
C SER A 4 23.87 48.44 -17.80
N HIS A 5 23.24 48.94 -16.72
CA HIS A 5 22.81 50.34 -16.47
C HIS A 5 21.63 50.80 -17.37
N ILE A 6 20.53 51.40 -16.89
CA ILE A 6 20.42 52.68 -16.15
C ILE A 6 19.11 52.72 -15.32
N ALA A 7 19.14 53.46 -14.21
CA ALA A 7 18.09 53.67 -13.22
C ALA A 7 17.46 55.09 -13.27
N GLY A 8 16.34 55.27 -12.55
CA GLY A 8 15.80 56.56 -12.07
C GLY A 8 14.39 56.88 -12.62
N MET A 9 13.38 57.36 -11.88
CA MET A 9 13.33 58.00 -10.56
C MET A 9 11.85 58.16 -10.08
N SER A 10 11.63 57.98 -8.76
CA SER A 10 10.73 58.69 -7.80
C SER A 10 9.23 59.02 -8.08
N THR A 11 8.35 58.31 -7.33
CA THR A 11 7.25 58.69 -6.39
C THR A 11 6.75 60.17 -6.21
N PRO A 12 5.70 60.46 -5.39
CA PRO A 12 4.31 59.94 -5.29
C PRO A 12 3.25 61.08 -5.10
N SER A 13 1.93 60.81 -5.09
CA SER A 13 0.96 61.64 -4.31
C SER A 13 -0.38 60.97 -4.00
N GLN A 14 -0.84 61.19 -2.75
CA GLN A 14 -2.16 60.87 -2.19
C GLN A 14 -3.14 62.06 -2.34
N ARG A 15 -4.45 61.80 -2.41
CA ARG A 15 -5.57 62.42 -1.62
C ARG A 15 -6.94 61.97 -2.18
N GLN A 16 -7.81 61.36 -1.35
CA GLN A 16 -9.07 61.90 -0.78
C GLN A 16 -10.18 62.24 -1.81
N ALA A 17 -11.49 62.08 -1.61
CA ALA A 17 -12.38 61.42 -0.64
C ALA A 17 -13.85 61.60 -1.12
N GLN A 18 -14.73 60.66 -0.74
CA GLN A 18 -16.15 60.84 -0.34
C GLN A 18 -17.36 61.07 -1.32
N ARG A 19 -18.42 60.28 -0.97
CA ARG A 19 -19.90 60.50 -0.96
C ARG A 19 -20.73 60.10 -2.19
N MET A 20 -21.58 59.05 -2.07
CA MET A 20 -23.05 59.01 -1.72
C MET A 20 -23.94 59.41 -2.94
N ALA A 21 -25.08 58.79 -3.32
CA ALA A 21 -26.07 57.95 -2.66
C ALA A 21 -27.07 57.27 -3.67
N ARG A 22 -27.63 56.12 -3.26
CA ARG A 22 -29.05 55.61 -3.27
C ARG A 22 -29.97 55.59 -4.53
N SER A 23 -30.58 54.42 -4.76
CA SER A 23 -32.07 54.10 -4.80
C SER A 23 -32.27 52.60 -5.17
N SER A 24 -32.76 51.66 -4.34
CA SER A 24 -34.16 51.31 -3.94
C SER A 24 -35.08 50.96 -5.14
N VAL A 25 -35.88 49.90 -5.27
CA VAL A 25 -36.90 49.16 -4.45
C VAL A 25 -37.22 47.83 -5.25
N ALA A 26 -37.58 46.64 -4.75
CA ALA A 26 -38.86 46.22 -4.14
C ALA A 26 -38.89 44.71 -3.73
N GLU A 27 -39.71 44.44 -2.70
CA GLU A 27 -40.16 43.22 -1.96
C GLU A 27 -40.89 42.10 -2.78
N PRO A 28 -41.40 40.94 -2.23
CA PRO A 28 -41.83 40.66 -0.83
C PRO A 28 -41.63 39.24 -0.18
N GLN A 29 -41.92 39.30 1.13
CA GLN A 29 -42.14 38.38 2.27
C GLN A 29 -42.90 37.03 2.09
N LEU A 30 -42.63 36.02 2.96
CA LEU A 30 -43.47 35.61 4.13
C LEU A 30 -43.03 34.26 4.83
N PHE A 31 -42.69 34.37 6.13
CA PHE A 31 -43.17 33.64 7.35
C PHE A 31 -42.84 32.18 7.80
N ARG A 32 -42.71 32.11 9.16
CA ARG A 32 -42.71 31.03 10.20
C ARG A 32 -41.37 30.29 10.43
N GLY A 33 -40.73 30.24 11.61
CA GLY A 33 -41.14 30.31 13.03
C GLY A 33 -40.92 28.93 13.68
N THR A 34 -39.93 28.71 14.57
CA THR A 34 -40.14 28.57 16.06
C THR A 34 -38.86 28.73 16.93
N GLN A 35 -39.11 29.12 18.20
CA GLN A 35 -38.28 29.42 19.40
C GLN A 35 -37.39 28.28 19.93
N MET A 36 -36.37 28.45 20.81
CA MET A 36 -36.30 29.06 22.17
C MET A 36 -34.86 29.56 22.47
N GLN A 37 -34.61 30.80 22.91
CA GLN A 37 -34.70 31.40 24.27
C GLN A 37 -33.70 30.88 25.33
N SER A 38 -32.69 31.72 25.56
CA SER A 38 -31.80 31.84 26.72
C SER A 38 -32.46 32.61 27.87
N ALA A 39 -32.05 32.32 29.11
CA ALA A 39 -32.24 33.21 30.25
C ALA A 39 -30.90 33.43 30.97
N VAL A 40 -30.56 34.70 31.17
CA VAL A 40 -29.45 35.25 31.96
C VAL A 40 -30.08 36.03 33.12
N VAL A 41 -29.57 35.89 34.34
CA VAL A 41 -29.62 36.86 35.46
C VAL A 41 -28.43 36.51 36.39
N SER A 42 -27.30 37.22 36.28
CA SER A 42 -26.76 38.23 37.23
C SER A 42 -26.56 37.74 38.68
N GLY A 43 -25.47 38.03 39.39
CA GLY A 43 -24.34 38.91 39.13
C GLY A 43 -23.38 38.94 40.34
N ASP A 44 -22.25 39.61 40.14
CA ASP A 44 -21.36 40.30 41.10
C ASP A 44 -20.69 39.53 42.26
N MET A 45 -19.47 39.84 42.69
CA MET A 45 -18.32 40.60 42.19
C MET A 45 -17.19 40.39 43.22
N ALA A 46 -15.93 40.52 42.75
CA ALA A 46 -14.68 40.89 43.45
C ALA A 46 -13.56 39.82 43.35
N GLN A 47 -12.51 40.00 42.52
CA GLN A 47 -11.30 40.84 42.73
C GLN A 47 -10.49 40.39 43.96
N GLN A 48 -9.20 40.08 43.97
CA GLN A 48 -7.97 40.56 43.29
C GLN A 48 -6.85 39.52 43.62
N VAL A 49 -5.92 39.06 42.76
CA VAL A 49 -4.64 39.63 42.26
C VAL A 49 -3.45 38.67 42.52
N ASN A 50 -2.79 38.32 41.41
CA ASN A 50 -1.36 38.05 41.12
C ASN A 50 -0.42 37.27 42.06
N GLY A 51 0.42 36.42 41.45
CA GLY A 51 1.83 36.28 41.83
C GLY A 51 2.50 34.96 41.44
N TRP A 52 3.34 34.99 40.38
CA TRP A 52 4.32 33.96 40.04
C TRP A 52 5.45 33.84 41.07
N THR A 53 5.92 32.62 41.43
CA THR A 53 7.35 32.15 41.35
C THR A 53 7.59 30.78 42.04
N VAL A 54 8.08 29.80 41.25
CA VAL A 54 9.28 28.94 41.45
C VAL A 54 9.39 27.90 42.62
N LEU A 55 9.99 26.73 42.26
CA LEU A 55 10.53 25.56 43.02
C LEU A 55 9.52 24.43 43.36
N ALA A 56 9.59 23.25 42.73
CA ALA A 56 10.57 22.16 42.87
C ALA A 56 10.47 21.38 44.21
N GLY A 57 10.17 20.08 44.11
CA GLY A 57 10.54 19.08 45.11
C GLY A 57 9.40 18.41 45.86
N LEU A 58 8.89 17.28 45.33
CA LEU A 58 8.26 16.22 46.15
C LEU A 58 8.55 14.84 45.53
N GLY A 59 9.79 14.40 45.72
CA GLY A 59 10.18 13.00 45.60
C GLY A 59 10.81 12.58 46.92
N SER A 60 10.01 12.20 47.92
CA SER A 60 10.46 11.47 49.12
C SER A 60 9.31 11.21 50.11
N VAL A 61 8.49 10.17 49.86
CA VAL A 61 7.64 9.55 50.90
C VAL A 61 7.80 8.01 50.97
N ALA A 62 8.49 7.37 50.03
CA ALA A 62 8.66 5.90 50.04
C ALA A 62 9.88 5.38 50.83
N LEU A 63 10.77 6.27 51.35
CA LEU A 63 12.02 5.84 51.99
C LEU A 63 11.99 5.86 53.54
N MET A 64 10.86 6.20 54.16
CA MET A 64 10.73 6.34 55.62
C MET A 64 9.93 5.22 56.33
N MET A 65 9.66 4.10 55.64
CA MET A 65 9.11 2.88 56.27
C MET A 65 10.07 1.69 56.27
N ALA A 66 11.28 1.81 55.72
CA ALA A 66 12.25 0.71 55.63
C ALA A 66 13.26 0.64 56.80
N VAL A 67 13.23 1.56 57.78
CA VAL A 67 14.25 1.64 58.86
C VAL A 67 13.72 1.27 60.25
N THR A 68 12.45 0.86 60.39
CA THR A 68 11.86 0.55 61.71
C THR A 68 11.31 -0.87 61.84
N LEU A 69 11.94 -1.86 61.20
CA LEU A 69 11.63 -3.27 61.45
C LEU A 69 12.83 -4.22 61.30
N GLN A 70 14.01 -3.75 61.71
CA GLN A 70 15.23 -4.57 61.75
C GLN A 70 15.74 -4.77 63.19
N ARG A 71 14.86 -5.28 64.07
CA ARG A 71 15.25 -5.87 65.36
C ARG A 71 14.26 -6.97 65.77
N ARG A 72 14.40 -8.16 65.19
CA ARG A 72 14.28 -9.45 65.88
C ARG A 72 14.40 -10.61 64.88
N MET A 73 15.09 -11.65 65.35
CA MET A 73 15.22 -13.02 64.83
C MET A 73 16.41 -13.30 63.89
N LYS A 74 17.35 -14.05 64.48
CA LYS A 74 18.44 -14.81 63.88
C LYS A 74 17.86 -16.07 63.21
N THR A 75 18.29 -16.38 61.99
CA THR A 75 18.86 -17.67 61.53
C THR A 75 19.10 -17.60 60.02
N VAL A 76 20.31 -17.93 59.55
CA VAL A 76 20.72 -18.01 58.14
C VAL A 76 20.79 -19.49 57.74
N PRO A 77 20.42 -19.87 56.50
CA PRO A 77 21.44 -20.44 55.60
C PRO A 77 21.38 -19.96 54.13
N SER A 78 22.59 -19.88 53.56
CA SER A 78 23.04 -19.91 52.14
C SER A 78 22.31 -19.08 51.06
N LEU A 79 23.03 -18.05 50.57
CA LEU A 79 22.84 -17.40 49.28
C LEU A 79 23.36 -18.27 48.13
N ALA A 80 22.47 -18.69 47.24
CA ALA A 80 22.76 -19.01 45.85
C ALA A 80 21.50 -18.67 45.01
N GLU A 81 21.74 -18.14 43.81
CA GLU A 81 20.77 -17.72 42.78
C GLU A 81 20.08 -16.37 43.00
N VAL A 82 20.76 -15.31 42.57
CA VAL A 82 20.11 -14.04 42.21
C VAL A 82 19.55 -14.20 40.79
N ASP A 83 18.24 -14.09 40.67
CA ASP A 83 17.46 -14.25 39.46
C ASP A 83 17.67 -13.08 38.48
N ILE A 84 18.47 -13.33 37.44
CA ILE A 84 18.87 -12.40 36.38
C ILE A 84 17.65 -11.96 35.52
N GLN A 85 16.53 -12.70 35.52
CA GLN A 85 15.34 -12.29 34.77
C GLN A 85 14.63 -11.06 35.36
N SER A 86 14.66 -10.91 36.69
CA SER A 86 13.98 -9.82 37.39
C SER A 86 14.63 -8.45 37.20
N MET A 87 15.96 -8.41 37.02
CA MET A 87 16.71 -7.17 36.76
C MET A 87 16.50 -6.64 35.33
N SER A 88 16.30 -7.53 34.35
CA SER A 88 16.05 -7.15 32.95
C SER A 88 14.71 -6.43 32.77
N ILE A 89 13.67 -6.87 33.47
CA ILE A 89 12.34 -6.24 33.45
C ILE A 89 12.37 -4.86 34.13
N ALA A 90 13.15 -4.72 35.21
CA ALA A 90 13.28 -3.48 35.95
C ALA A 90 14.08 -2.39 35.20
N MET A 91 15.09 -2.76 34.39
CA MET A 91 15.84 -1.77 33.60
C MET A 91 15.01 -1.12 32.49
N PHE A 92 14.11 -1.85 31.82
CA PHE A 92 13.22 -1.27 30.81
C PHE A 92 12.07 -0.45 31.42
N ALA A 93 11.63 -0.78 32.64
CA ALA A 93 10.63 0.02 33.36
C ALA A 93 11.18 1.40 33.80
N ALA A 94 12.50 1.51 33.99
CA ALA A 94 13.16 2.76 34.41
C ALA A 94 13.60 3.67 33.24
N SER A 95 13.60 3.17 31.99
CA SER A 95 13.92 3.96 30.79
C SER A 95 12.67 4.25 29.95
N ALA A 96 11.57 4.67 30.58
CA ALA A 96 10.45 5.32 29.87
C ALA A 96 10.86 6.72 29.38
N SER A 97 11.97 6.81 28.66
CA SER A 97 12.32 7.94 27.81
C SER A 97 11.22 8.08 26.77
N LYS A 98 10.60 9.26 26.71
CA LYS A 98 9.55 9.59 25.75
C LYS A 98 10.03 9.24 24.34
N VAL A 99 9.36 8.27 23.71
CA VAL A 99 9.42 8.10 22.27
C VAL A 99 8.90 9.40 21.65
N GLU A 100 9.78 10.14 20.98
CA GLU A 100 9.47 11.42 20.34
C GLU A 100 9.39 11.25 18.82
N MET A 101 8.27 11.67 18.22
CA MET A 101 8.11 11.63 16.76
C MET A 101 9.11 12.59 16.12
N GLY A 102 9.68 12.20 14.98
CA GLY A 102 10.69 13.00 14.27
C GLY A 102 12.14 12.75 14.71
N GLN A 103 12.39 12.00 15.78
CA GLN A 103 13.75 11.60 16.15
C GLN A 103 14.35 10.64 15.11
N THR A 104 15.67 10.65 14.96
CA THR A 104 16.34 9.69 14.07
C THR A 104 16.42 8.29 14.68
N LEU A 105 16.66 7.29 13.84
CA LEU A 105 16.91 5.91 14.30
C LEU A 105 18.07 5.86 15.30
N GLU A 106 19.14 6.59 15.06
CA GLU A 106 20.31 6.62 15.95
C GLU A 106 19.98 7.24 17.32
N GLU A 107 19.19 8.31 17.34
CA GLU A 107 18.73 8.95 18.58
C GLU A 107 17.82 8.01 19.36
N PHE A 108 16.83 7.41 18.70
CA PHE A 108 15.95 6.41 19.29
C PHE A 108 16.74 5.24 19.88
N MET A 109 17.67 4.66 19.10
CA MET A 109 18.44 3.48 19.51
C MET A 109 19.31 3.77 20.74
N LYS A 110 19.99 4.92 20.80
CA LYS A 110 20.82 5.31 21.95
C LYS A 110 20.03 5.39 23.26
N VAL A 111 18.77 5.77 23.16
CA VAL A 111 17.89 6.02 24.29
C VAL A 111 17.11 4.76 24.69
N ALA A 112 16.55 4.05 23.71
CA ALA A 112 15.61 2.96 23.92
C ALA A 112 16.28 1.57 23.99
N VAL A 113 17.48 1.40 23.43
CA VAL A 113 18.15 0.10 23.32
C VAL A 113 19.51 0.14 24.04
N PRO A 114 19.62 -0.37 25.28
CA PRO A 114 20.86 -0.31 26.05
C PRO A 114 22.01 -1.12 25.44
N ASP A 115 21.70 -2.25 24.79
CA ASP A 115 22.69 -3.15 24.21
C ASP A 115 23.32 -2.56 22.94
N GLU A 116 24.61 -2.23 23.02
CA GLU A 116 25.38 -1.65 21.92
C GLU A 116 25.49 -2.57 20.71
N LYS A 117 25.61 -3.88 20.92
CA LYS A 117 25.73 -4.84 19.83
C LYS A 117 24.40 -4.96 19.08
N LEU A 118 23.28 -4.92 19.81
CA LEU A 118 21.96 -4.92 19.18
C LEU A 118 21.76 -3.63 18.35
N ARG A 119 22.15 -2.47 18.89
CA ARG A 119 22.10 -1.21 18.13
C ARG A 119 22.86 -1.33 16.81
N LEU A 120 24.05 -1.93 16.85
CA LEU A 120 24.88 -2.10 15.65
C LEU A 120 24.22 -3.02 14.61
N ILE A 121 23.65 -4.16 15.02
CA ILE A 121 22.86 -5.02 14.12
C ILE A 121 21.71 -4.22 13.48
N MET A 122 20.93 -3.49 14.28
CA MET A 122 19.78 -2.74 13.76
C MET A 122 20.19 -1.63 12.79
N SER A 123 21.27 -0.90 13.09
CA SER A 123 21.84 0.09 12.17
C SER A 123 22.34 -0.55 10.87
N THR A 124 22.97 -1.73 10.95
CA THR A 124 23.39 -2.50 9.76
C THR A 124 22.18 -2.90 8.91
N MET A 125 21.11 -3.42 9.51
CA MET A 125 19.90 -3.79 8.76
C MET A 125 19.26 -2.57 8.09
N ALA A 126 19.22 -1.43 8.76
CA ALA A 126 18.70 -0.17 8.21
C ALA A 126 19.55 0.34 7.02
N GLU A 127 20.88 0.23 7.10
CA GLU A 127 21.79 0.60 6.03
C GLU A 127 21.68 -0.32 4.82
N SER A 128 21.64 -1.64 5.06
CA SER A 128 21.40 -2.64 4.02
C SER A 128 20.05 -2.38 3.33
N GLY A 129 19.00 -2.09 4.10
CA GLY A 129 17.69 -1.72 3.56
C GLY A 129 17.71 -0.48 2.68
N ARG A 130 18.44 0.57 3.07
CA ARG A 130 18.64 1.77 2.24
C ARG A 130 19.33 1.42 0.91
N THR A 131 20.32 0.54 0.95
CA THR A 131 21.00 0.08 -0.26
C THR A 131 20.06 -0.73 -1.16
N ILE A 132 19.28 -1.65 -0.59
CA ILE A 132 18.30 -2.47 -1.33
C ILE A 132 17.24 -1.58 -1.96
N ASP A 133 16.70 -0.60 -1.25
CA ASP A 133 15.73 0.35 -1.75
C ASP A 133 16.20 1.05 -3.03
N HIS A 134 17.42 1.60 -3.02
CA HIS A 134 18.01 2.23 -4.21
C HIS A 134 18.16 1.24 -5.38
N LYS A 135 18.51 -0.01 -5.09
CA LYS A 135 18.66 -1.06 -6.10
C LYS A 135 17.32 -1.54 -6.67
N VAL A 136 16.26 -1.60 -5.87
CA VAL A 136 14.91 -1.92 -6.35
C VAL A 136 14.37 -0.76 -7.21
N LYS A 137 14.57 0.50 -6.79
CA LYS A 137 14.14 1.71 -7.50
C LYS A 137 14.67 1.82 -8.92
N THR A 138 15.92 1.41 -9.12
CA THR A 138 16.63 1.51 -10.40
C THR A 138 16.72 0.18 -11.16
N ALA A 139 16.04 -0.86 -10.68
CA ALA A 139 16.11 -2.18 -11.29
C ALA A 139 15.53 -2.21 -12.71
N SER A 140 16.28 -2.83 -13.62
CA SER A 140 15.81 -3.17 -14.96
C SER A 140 14.99 -4.45 -14.90
N CYS A 141 13.72 -4.37 -15.29
CA CYS A 141 12.81 -5.52 -15.33
C CYS A 141 12.56 -5.93 -16.78
N SER A 142 13.19 -7.02 -17.22
CA SER A 142 12.97 -7.64 -18.53
C SER A 142 12.28 -9.00 -18.35
N GLY A 143 11.03 -9.13 -18.80
CA GLY A 143 10.25 -10.35 -18.60
C GLY A 143 9.77 -10.51 -17.16
N THR A 144 10.03 -11.66 -16.53
CA THR A 144 9.57 -11.99 -15.16
C THR A 144 10.64 -11.80 -14.08
N ALA A 145 11.82 -11.30 -14.42
CA ALA A 145 12.90 -11.05 -13.49
C ALA A 145 13.32 -9.58 -13.52
N CYS A 146 13.60 -9.02 -12.34
CA CYS A 146 14.18 -7.70 -12.19
C CYS A 146 15.64 -7.86 -11.74
N SER A 147 16.53 -7.09 -12.34
CA SER A 147 17.96 -7.18 -12.08
C SER A 147 18.61 -5.80 -11.95
N ASN A 148 19.70 -5.75 -11.21
CA ASN A 148 20.52 -4.55 -11.06
C ASN A 148 22.01 -4.95 -10.91
N VAL A 149 22.91 -3.99 -11.05
CA VAL A 149 24.35 -4.20 -10.96
C VAL A 149 24.82 -4.14 -9.50
N PHE A 150 25.63 -5.11 -9.09
CA PHE A 150 26.36 -5.13 -7.82
C PHE A 150 27.82 -5.46 -8.07
N GLY A 151 28.73 -4.53 -7.76
CA GLY A 151 30.12 -4.64 -8.23
C GLY A 151 30.16 -4.63 -9.76
N ASP A 152 30.74 -5.69 -10.35
CA ASP A 152 30.85 -5.87 -11.80
C ASP A 152 29.80 -6.86 -12.38
N GLU A 153 28.87 -7.36 -11.54
CA GLU A 153 27.89 -8.39 -11.91
C GLU A 153 26.46 -7.85 -11.98
N GLN A 154 25.67 -8.34 -12.93
CA GLN A 154 24.23 -8.10 -12.98
C GLN A 154 23.50 -9.26 -12.27
N LEU A 155 22.84 -8.96 -11.15
CA LEU A 155 22.15 -9.92 -10.32
C LEU A 155 20.65 -9.66 -10.31
N ALA A 156 19.86 -10.73 -10.14
CA ALA A 156 18.46 -10.58 -9.77
C ALA A 156 18.35 -9.84 -8.43
N VAL A 157 17.32 -9.01 -8.26
CA VAL A 157 17.21 -8.09 -7.11
C VAL A 157 17.12 -8.81 -5.75
N ASP A 158 16.59 -10.03 -5.73
CA ASP A 158 16.55 -10.92 -4.56
C ASP A 158 17.96 -11.37 -4.15
N MET A 159 18.73 -11.91 -5.09
CA MET A 159 20.14 -12.29 -4.87
C MET A 159 21.03 -11.10 -4.51
N LEU A 160 20.72 -9.92 -5.05
CA LEU A 160 21.41 -8.68 -4.69
C LEU A 160 21.11 -8.31 -3.24
N ALA A 161 19.84 -8.33 -2.84
CA ALA A 161 19.43 -8.03 -1.48
C ALA A 161 20.07 -9.00 -0.47
N ASP A 162 20.12 -10.28 -0.82
CA ASP A 162 20.80 -11.32 -0.06
C ASP A 162 22.28 -10.98 0.20
N LYS A 163 23.01 -10.64 -0.86
CA LYS A 163 24.43 -10.25 -0.78
C LYS A 163 24.64 -9.00 0.07
N VAL A 164 23.82 -7.98 -0.10
CA VAL A 164 23.88 -6.72 0.68
C VAL A 164 23.68 -6.98 2.17
N LEU A 165 22.78 -7.89 2.54
CA LEU A 165 22.51 -8.25 3.94
C LEU A 165 23.66 -9.06 4.54
N PHE A 166 24.15 -10.08 3.84
CA PHE A 166 25.29 -10.87 4.30
C PHE A 166 26.56 -10.02 4.47
N GLU A 167 26.90 -9.17 3.50
CA GLU A 167 28.07 -8.29 3.61
C GLU A 167 27.93 -7.30 4.77
N GLY A 168 26.75 -6.69 4.94
CA GLY A 168 26.46 -5.82 6.08
C GLY A 168 26.65 -6.53 7.42
N LEU A 169 26.05 -7.71 7.58
CA LEU A 169 26.14 -8.52 8.80
C LEU A 169 27.55 -9.03 9.08
N LYS A 170 28.34 -9.33 8.04
CA LYS A 170 29.75 -9.68 8.20
C LYS A 170 30.59 -8.50 8.68
N HIS A 171 30.37 -7.31 8.12
CA HIS A 171 31.13 -6.11 8.47
C HIS A 171 30.79 -5.53 9.84
N CYS A 172 29.60 -5.79 10.37
CA CYS A 172 29.19 -5.26 11.67
C CYS A 172 29.98 -5.87 12.86
N GLY A 173 30.64 -7.02 12.68
CA GLY A 173 31.49 -7.64 13.71
C GLY A 173 30.76 -8.19 14.95
N VAL A 174 29.43 -8.13 14.99
CA VAL A 174 28.59 -8.60 16.12
C VAL A 174 27.62 -9.72 15.74
N CYS A 175 27.50 -10.04 14.45
CA CYS A 175 26.75 -11.19 13.95
C CYS A 175 27.61 -12.47 14.03
N GLU A 176 27.13 -13.50 14.73
CA GLU A 176 27.72 -14.84 14.81
C GLU A 176 27.31 -15.68 13.62
N ILE A 177 25.99 -15.80 13.42
CA ILE A 177 25.39 -16.60 12.36
C ILE A 177 24.39 -15.76 11.58
N ALA A 178 24.48 -15.78 10.26
CA ALA A 178 23.45 -15.26 9.38
C ALA A 178 22.84 -16.39 8.55
N CYS A 179 21.54 -16.35 8.31
CA CYS A 179 20.86 -17.32 7.46
C CYS A 179 19.78 -16.63 6.63
N SER A 180 19.77 -16.93 5.34
CA SER A 180 18.83 -16.36 4.37
C SER A 180 17.77 -17.38 3.97
N GLU A 181 16.57 -16.91 3.63
CA GLU A 181 15.52 -17.74 3.03
C GLU A 181 15.93 -18.31 1.66
N GLU A 182 16.71 -17.56 0.87
CA GLU A 182 17.15 -17.94 -0.48
C GLU A 182 18.10 -19.15 -0.46
N ASN A 183 18.97 -19.19 0.55
CA ASN A 183 19.85 -20.32 0.83
C ASN A 183 19.81 -20.63 2.33
N PRO A 184 18.92 -21.54 2.78
CA PRO A 184 18.64 -21.81 4.19
C PRO A 184 19.74 -22.67 4.85
N VAL A 185 20.99 -22.24 4.69
CA VAL A 185 22.17 -22.79 5.33
C VAL A 185 22.73 -21.71 6.26
N PRO A 186 22.80 -21.95 7.58
CA PRO A 186 23.42 -21.01 8.51
C PRO A 186 24.90 -20.80 8.18
N LEU A 187 25.33 -19.54 8.09
CA LEU A 187 26.70 -19.15 7.75
C LEU A 187 27.34 -18.37 8.91
N GLU A 188 28.57 -18.73 9.27
CA GLU A 188 29.36 -18.00 10.26
C GLU A 188 29.83 -16.65 9.71
N MET A 189 29.48 -15.57 10.40
CA MET A 189 29.80 -14.18 10.01
C MET A 189 31.08 -13.65 10.66
N GLY A 190 31.65 -14.38 11.63
CA GLY A 190 32.91 -14.04 12.30
C GLY A 190 32.79 -12.98 13.42
N GLY A 191 31.58 -12.55 13.77
CA GLY A 191 31.30 -11.68 14.91
C GLY A 191 30.95 -12.44 16.19
N LYS A 192 30.52 -11.69 17.23
CA LYS A 192 30.03 -12.25 18.50
C LYS A 192 28.92 -11.42 19.13
N GLY A 193 27.73 -11.99 19.32
CA GLY A 193 26.60 -11.35 19.96
C GLY A 193 25.25 -11.92 19.53
N TYR A 194 24.99 -11.97 18.23
CA TYR A 194 23.66 -12.26 17.68
C TYR A 194 23.68 -13.15 16.45
N SER A 195 22.63 -13.93 16.26
CA SER A 195 22.31 -14.62 15.02
C SER A 195 21.14 -13.94 14.31
N VAL A 196 21.18 -13.86 12.99
CA VAL A 196 20.15 -13.18 12.18
C VAL A 196 19.59 -14.12 11.12
N CYS A 197 18.27 -14.30 11.12
CA CYS A 197 17.55 -14.89 9.99
C CYS A 197 16.86 -13.78 9.22
N PHE A 198 16.89 -13.84 7.89
CA PHE A 198 16.20 -12.87 7.05
C PHE A 198 15.60 -13.49 5.78
N ASP A 199 14.49 -12.92 5.34
CA ASP A 199 14.01 -13.00 3.97
C ASP A 199 14.49 -11.72 3.27
N PRO A 200 15.43 -11.82 2.30
CA PRO A 200 16.06 -10.65 1.72
C PRO A 200 15.08 -9.79 0.92
N LEU A 201 14.11 -10.40 0.24
CA LEU A 201 13.17 -9.70 -0.63
C LEU A 201 11.84 -10.47 -0.81
N ASP A 202 11.03 -10.49 0.24
CA ASP A 202 9.63 -10.92 0.18
C ASP A 202 8.89 -10.16 -0.92
N GLY A 203 8.17 -10.92 -1.74
CA GLY A 203 7.49 -10.38 -2.92
C GLY A 203 8.40 -10.18 -4.14
N SER A 204 9.59 -10.78 -4.20
CA SER A 204 10.47 -10.76 -5.38
C SER A 204 9.72 -11.00 -6.71
N SER A 205 8.76 -11.93 -6.72
CA SER A 205 7.92 -12.26 -7.88
C SER A 205 6.94 -11.16 -8.36
N ILE A 206 6.78 -10.07 -7.60
CA ILE A 206 5.92 -8.92 -7.89
C ILE A 206 6.66 -7.58 -7.96
N VAL A 207 8.00 -7.60 -7.89
CA VAL A 207 8.81 -6.40 -8.12
C VAL A 207 8.53 -5.83 -9.51
N ASP A 208 8.39 -6.71 -10.50
CA ASP A 208 8.10 -6.34 -11.90
C ASP A 208 6.74 -5.65 -12.06
N THR A 209 5.71 -6.08 -11.32
CA THR A 209 4.39 -5.43 -11.32
C THR A 209 4.37 -4.13 -10.53
N ASN A 210 5.51 -3.74 -9.97
CA ASN A 210 5.70 -2.50 -9.20
C ASN A 210 4.79 -2.43 -7.97
N PHE A 211 4.41 -3.59 -7.42
CA PHE A 211 3.79 -3.66 -6.11
C PHE A 211 4.87 -3.50 -5.05
N SER A 212 4.46 -3.09 -3.86
CA SER A 212 5.38 -3.01 -2.73
C SER A 212 5.91 -4.39 -2.37
N VAL A 213 7.17 -4.44 -1.98
CA VAL A 213 7.92 -5.64 -1.59
C VAL A 213 8.67 -5.34 -0.29
N GLY A 214 9.42 -6.28 0.27
CA GLY A 214 10.14 -5.96 1.50
C GLY A 214 11.18 -6.97 1.96
N THR A 215 11.96 -6.57 2.97
CA THR A 215 12.88 -7.46 3.68
C THR A 215 12.27 -7.79 5.04
N ILE A 216 12.39 -9.04 5.49
CA ILE A 216 12.00 -9.45 6.86
C ILE A 216 13.27 -9.89 7.58
N PHE A 217 13.43 -9.56 8.85
CA PHE A 217 14.53 -10.07 9.65
C PHE A 217 14.17 -10.28 11.12
N GLY A 218 14.77 -11.31 11.71
CA GLY A 218 14.74 -11.59 13.15
C GLY A 218 16.15 -11.71 13.71
N VAL A 219 16.36 -11.18 14.91
CA VAL A 219 17.66 -11.13 15.60
C VAL A 219 17.57 -11.93 16.90
N TRP A 220 18.29 -13.04 16.99
CA TRP A 220 18.39 -13.90 18.17
C TRP A 220 19.72 -13.69 18.89
N PRO A 221 19.77 -13.69 20.23
CA PRO A 221 21.04 -13.63 20.95
C PRO A 221 21.86 -14.93 20.77
N GLY A 222 23.19 -14.79 20.72
CA GLY A 222 24.14 -15.89 20.63
C GLY A 222 24.26 -16.52 19.23
N ASP A 223 24.59 -17.81 19.21
CA ASP A 223 24.99 -18.60 18.04
C ASP A 223 23.93 -19.63 17.60
N LYS A 224 22.69 -19.52 18.08
CA LYS A 224 21.67 -20.55 17.83
C LYS A 224 20.32 -19.96 17.47
N ILE A 225 19.73 -20.55 16.43
CA ILE A 225 18.36 -20.28 15.98
C ILE A 225 17.52 -21.56 16.14
N VAL A 226 18.04 -22.70 15.68
CA VAL A 226 17.39 -24.01 15.90
C VAL A 226 17.42 -24.37 17.39
N GLY A 227 16.28 -24.83 17.91
CA GLY A 227 16.03 -25.11 19.31
C GLY A 227 15.47 -23.93 20.10
N THR A 228 15.50 -22.72 19.54
CA THR A 228 14.89 -21.51 20.12
C THR A 228 13.44 -21.33 19.65
N THR A 229 12.80 -20.26 20.11
CA THR A 229 11.46 -19.83 19.73
C THR A 229 11.48 -18.37 19.25
N GLY A 230 10.36 -17.89 18.71
CA GLY A 230 10.22 -16.45 18.43
C GLY A 230 10.21 -15.60 19.71
N ARG A 231 9.88 -16.15 20.88
CA ARG A 231 10.02 -15.43 22.17
C ARG A 231 11.48 -15.13 22.52
N ASP A 232 12.44 -15.80 21.89
CA ASP A 232 13.87 -15.59 22.14
C ASP A 232 14.48 -14.47 21.28
N LEU A 233 13.75 -13.96 20.29
CA LEU A 233 14.13 -12.77 19.52
C LEU A 233 14.48 -11.61 20.45
N ALA A 234 15.62 -10.95 20.22
CA ALA A 234 15.97 -9.68 20.84
C ALA A 234 15.27 -8.52 20.14
N ALA A 235 15.20 -8.58 18.80
CA ALA A 235 14.48 -7.64 17.95
C ALA A 235 14.02 -8.31 16.65
N SER A 236 13.07 -7.71 15.97
CA SER A 236 12.73 -8.04 14.59
C SER A 236 12.33 -6.78 13.83
N GLY A 237 12.30 -6.90 12.50
CA GLY A 237 11.81 -5.83 11.67
C GLY A 237 11.39 -6.27 10.28
N ILE A 238 10.65 -5.38 9.63
CA ILE A 238 10.37 -5.42 8.21
C ILE A 238 10.80 -4.09 7.58
N ILE A 239 11.30 -4.16 6.36
CA ILE A 239 11.56 -2.98 5.53
C ILE A 239 10.60 -3.05 4.35
N VAL A 240 9.72 -2.07 4.23
CA VAL A 240 8.72 -2.00 3.16
C VAL A 240 9.26 -1.09 2.05
N TYR A 241 9.55 -1.68 0.89
CA TYR A 241 9.91 -0.98 -0.33
C TYR A 241 8.64 -0.73 -1.15
N GLY A 242 8.02 0.43 -0.95
CA GLY A 242 6.84 0.88 -1.69
C GLY A 242 7.09 2.26 -2.31
N PRO A 243 6.06 3.09 -2.54
CA PRO A 243 6.28 4.50 -2.87
C PRO A 243 7.14 5.23 -1.83
N ARG A 244 7.09 4.79 -0.56
CA ARG A 244 7.96 5.22 0.53
C ARG A 244 8.79 4.03 1.01
N THR A 245 9.89 4.31 1.71
CA THR A 245 10.71 3.25 2.31
C THR A 245 10.55 3.32 3.83
N ILE A 246 9.93 2.29 4.41
CA ILE A 246 9.60 2.25 5.85
C ILE A 246 10.30 1.06 6.51
N LEU A 247 11.10 1.34 7.55
CA LEU A 247 11.65 0.36 8.47
C LEU A 247 10.73 0.28 9.70
N CYS A 248 10.00 -0.82 9.84
CA CYS A 248 9.15 -1.09 11.01
C CYS A 248 9.86 -2.10 11.93
N ILE A 249 10.10 -1.73 13.19
CA ILE A 249 10.89 -2.54 14.14
C ILE A 249 10.17 -2.78 15.47
N ALA A 250 10.48 -3.92 16.09
CA ALA A 250 10.07 -4.29 17.44
C ALA A 250 11.26 -4.79 18.26
N PHE A 251 11.23 -4.53 19.56
CA PHE A 251 12.20 -5.04 20.54
C PHE A 251 11.51 -5.88 21.58
N LYS A 252 12.13 -6.99 21.98
CA LYS A 252 11.62 -7.80 23.07
C LYS A 252 11.57 -7.00 24.37
N GLY A 253 10.42 -7.06 25.05
CA GLY A 253 10.20 -6.37 26.32
C GLY A 253 9.86 -4.88 26.19
N MET A 254 9.82 -4.32 24.96
CA MET A 254 9.41 -2.95 24.71
C MET A 254 8.03 -2.93 24.04
N PRO A 255 6.97 -2.41 24.70
CA PRO A 255 5.66 -2.32 24.08
C PRO A 255 5.66 -1.38 22.89
N GLY A 256 5.08 -1.82 21.77
CA GLY A 256 4.95 -1.04 20.55
C GLY A 256 5.84 -1.52 19.41
N THR A 257 5.47 -1.08 18.20
CA THR A 257 6.26 -1.16 16.98
C THR A 257 6.51 0.24 16.44
N PHE A 258 7.66 0.45 15.83
CA PHE A 258 8.15 1.79 15.48
C PHE A 258 8.45 1.87 13.99
N ASP A 259 7.80 2.79 13.30
CA ASP A 259 7.98 3.02 11.86
C ASP A 259 8.96 4.17 11.65
N PHE A 260 10.10 3.87 11.04
CA PHE A 260 11.06 4.85 10.58
C PHE A 260 10.96 5.02 9.07
N MET A 261 10.75 6.24 8.60
CA MET A 261 10.71 6.56 7.17
C MET A 261 12.08 7.07 6.72
N LEU A 262 12.59 6.51 5.62
CA LEU A 262 13.80 7.00 4.96
C LEU A 262 13.51 8.37 4.33
N GLN A 263 14.30 9.38 4.70
CA GLN A 263 14.23 10.73 4.17
C GLN A 263 15.21 10.93 3.01
N ASP A 264 15.04 12.02 2.24
CA ASP A 264 15.93 12.38 1.13
C ASP A 264 17.38 12.66 1.58
N ASP A 265 17.59 13.05 2.84
CA ASP A 265 18.93 13.22 3.43
C ASP A 265 19.60 11.88 3.82
N GLY A 266 18.92 10.75 3.56
CA GLY A 266 19.39 9.40 3.82
C GLY A 266 19.19 8.94 5.26
N LYS A 267 18.55 9.73 6.14
CA LYS A 267 18.27 9.34 7.53
C LYS A 267 16.93 8.64 7.68
N TRP A 268 16.87 7.76 8.68
CA TRP A 268 15.66 7.09 9.13
C TRP A 268 15.01 7.90 10.25
N THR A 269 13.81 8.43 10.01
CA THR A 269 13.09 9.30 10.97
C THR A 269 11.85 8.59 11.50
N LEU A 270 11.65 8.59 12.82
CA LEU A 270 10.48 7.99 13.44
C LEU A 270 9.21 8.76 13.05
N VAL A 271 8.27 8.09 12.37
CA VAL A 271 7.02 8.69 11.89
C VAL A 271 5.77 8.12 12.56
N LYS A 272 5.86 6.93 13.16
CA LYS A 272 4.74 6.32 13.86
C LYS A 272 5.19 5.33 14.93
N GLU A 273 4.37 5.23 15.97
CA GLU A 273 4.40 4.15 16.94
C GLU A 273 3.03 3.47 16.96
N THR A 274 2.99 2.14 16.83
CA THR A 274 1.76 1.35 16.93
C THR A 274 1.79 0.52 18.20
N LYS A 275 0.82 0.74 19.09
CA LYS A 275 0.65 0.03 20.39
C LYS A 275 -0.65 -0.76 20.49
N LYS A 276 -1.57 -0.58 19.55
CA LYS A 276 -2.87 -1.24 19.53
C LYS A 276 -3.24 -1.62 18.10
N ILE A 277 -3.65 -2.87 17.91
CA ILE A 277 -4.33 -3.32 16.69
C ILE A 277 -5.76 -3.69 17.08
N GLY A 278 -6.69 -2.80 16.73
CA GLY A 278 -8.12 -2.93 17.02
C GLY A 278 -8.88 -3.74 15.97
N GLU A 279 -10.17 -3.92 16.22
CA GLU A 279 -11.08 -4.54 15.26
C GLU A 279 -11.21 -3.68 13.99
N GLY A 280 -11.35 -4.33 12.83
CA GLY A 280 -11.61 -3.62 11.59
C GLY A 280 -11.96 -4.53 10.44
N LYS A 281 -12.68 -3.95 9.46
CA LYS A 281 -13.17 -4.63 8.27
C LYS A 281 -12.14 -4.62 7.13
N LEU A 282 -11.00 -5.25 7.36
CA LEU A 282 -9.91 -5.42 6.39
C LEU A 282 -9.41 -6.86 6.46
N PHE A 283 -9.27 -7.53 5.32
CA PHE A 283 -8.71 -8.88 5.27
C PHE A 283 -7.78 -9.08 4.08
N ALA A 284 -6.71 -9.84 4.31
CA ALA A 284 -5.67 -10.21 3.35
C ALA A 284 -5.54 -11.75 3.27
N PRO A 285 -6.31 -12.42 2.39
CA PRO A 285 -6.38 -13.87 2.32
C PRO A 285 -5.27 -14.47 1.46
N GLY A 286 -4.17 -14.81 2.08
CA GLY A 286 -3.14 -15.69 1.55
C GLY A 286 -3.68 -17.05 1.15
N ASN A 287 -3.17 -17.56 0.02
CA ASN A 287 -3.48 -18.88 -0.51
C ASN A 287 -5.00 -19.14 -0.68
N LEU A 288 -5.76 -18.14 -1.15
CA LEU A 288 -7.23 -18.23 -1.32
C LEU A 288 -7.72 -19.51 -2.02
N ARG A 289 -6.93 -20.08 -2.94
CA ARG A 289 -7.21 -21.37 -3.60
C ARG A 289 -7.49 -22.53 -2.63
N CYS A 290 -7.01 -22.48 -1.38
CA CYS A 290 -7.28 -23.47 -0.34
C CYS A 290 -8.77 -23.61 -0.02
N THR A 291 -9.58 -22.59 -0.27
CA THR A 291 -11.01 -22.66 0.03
C THR A 291 -11.74 -23.72 -0.80
N LEU A 292 -11.11 -24.25 -1.85
CA LEU A 292 -11.65 -25.34 -2.66
C LEU A 292 -11.78 -26.66 -1.89
N ASP A 293 -10.80 -26.98 -1.05
CA ASP A 293 -10.68 -28.25 -0.32
C ASP A 293 -10.42 -28.06 1.19
N ASN A 294 -10.62 -26.85 1.70
CA ASN A 294 -10.64 -26.50 3.13
C ASN A 294 -11.96 -25.77 3.47
N PRO A 295 -13.01 -26.51 3.90
CA PRO A 295 -14.33 -25.93 4.13
C PRO A 295 -14.37 -24.93 5.30
N GLU A 296 -13.49 -25.09 6.29
CA GLU A 296 -13.34 -24.16 7.41
C GLU A 296 -12.82 -22.80 6.92
N TYR A 297 -11.79 -22.81 6.07
CA TYR A 297 -11.25 -21.58 5.50
C TYR A 297 -12.25 -20.91 4.55
N LEU A 298 -12.99 -21.70 3.75
CA LEU A 298 -14.05 -21.16 2.91
C LEU A 298 -15.14 -20.46 3.73
N LYS A 299 -15.54 -21.02 4.88
CA LYS A 299 -16.49 -20.39 5.80
C LYS A 299 -15.95 -19.07 6.34
N LEU A 300 -14.67 -19.02 6.70
CA LEU A 300 -14.03 -17.79 7.19
C LEU A 300 -13.97 -16.69 6.13
N ILE A 301 -13.55 -17.02 4.90
CA ILE A 301 -13.55 -16.05 3.79
C ILE A 301 -14.97 -15.58 3.48
N SER A 302 -15.94 -16.48 3.52
CA SER A 302 -17.35 -16.14 3.33
C SER A 302 -17.88 -15.23 4.44
N TYR A 303 -17.46 -15.43 5.70
CA TYR A 303 -17.75 -14.50 6.80
C TYR A 303 -17.24 -13.10 6.47
N TYR A 304 -15.97 -12.95 6.07
CA TYR A 304 -15.40 -11.64 5.73
C TYR A 304 -16.15 -10.96 4.58
N ASN A 305 -16.52 -11.72 3.54
CA ASN A 305 -17.30 -11.19 2.43
C ASN A 305 -18.71 -10.75 2.87
N ASN A 306 -19.40 -11.58 3.65
CA ASN A 306 -20.76 -11.32 4.12
C ASN A 306 -20.84 -10.14 5.09
N GLU A 307 -19.80 -9.94 5.90
CA GLU A 307 -19.67 -8.75 6.75
C GLU A 307 -19.05 -7.54 6.01
N GLN A 308 -18.87 -7.64 4.69
CA GLN A 308 -18.38 -6.59 3.80
C GLN A 308 -17.00 -6.05 4.19
N TYR A 309 -16.07 -6.95 4.51
CA TYR A 309 -14.67 -6.59 4.74
C TYR A 309 -14.04 -6.08 3.44
N THR A 310 -13.12 -5.14 3.57
CA THR A 310 -12.32 -4.65 2.45
C THR A 310 -11.23 -5.68 2.16
N LEU A 311 -11.23 -6.21 0.93
CA LEU A 311 -10.16 -7.08 0.44
C LEU A 311 -8.95 -6.24 0.06
N ARG A 312 -7.76 -6.59 0.59
CA ARG A 312 -6.47 -6.08 0.10
C ARG A 312 -5.41 -7.18 0.23
N TYR A 313 -4.88 -7.62 -0.91
CA TYR A 313 -3.90 -8.70 -0.97
C TYR A 313 -3.02 -8.55 -2.21
N THR A 314 -1.75 -8.26 -2.00
CA THR A 314 -0.72 -8.16 -3.03
C THR A 314 -0.10 -9.53 -3.33
N GLY A 315 -0.05 -10.40 -2.33
CA GLY A 315 0.71 -11.64 -2.33
C GLY A 315 2.17 -11.51 -1.95
N GLY A 316 2.61 -10.34 -1.47
CA GLY A 316 3.83 -10.17 -0.66
C GLY A 316 3.44 -10.07 0.82
N MET A 317 4.10 -10.83 1.69
CA MET A 317 3.76 -10.89 3.11
C MET A 317 4.03 -9.56 3.82
N VAL A 318 5.13 -8.88 3.51
CA VAL A 318 5.54 -7.60 4.10
C VAL A 318 4.45 -6.53 3.91
N PRO A 319 4.04 -6.16 2.68
CA PRO A 319 2.98 -5.17 2.49
C PRO A 319 1.63 -5.65 3.07
N ASP A 320 1.29 -6.93 2.88
CA ASP A 320 -0.02 -7.45 3.30
C ASP A 320 -0.19 -7.53 4.82
N VAL A 321 0.91 -7.59 5.58
CA VAL A 321 0.91 -7.49 7.05
C VAL A 321 1.15 -6.06 7.52
N TYR A 322 2.03 -5.29 6.87
CA TYR A 322 2.28 -3.89 7.25
C TYR A 322 1.01 -3.05 7.24
N GLN A 323 0.09 -3.29 6.29
CA GLN A 323 -1.21 -2.61 6.29
C GLN A 323 -2.01 -2.80 7.59
N ILE A 324 -1.81 -3.90 8.33
CA ILE A 324 -2.47 -4.15 9.62
C ILE A 324 -1.88 -3.26 10.70
N LEU A 325 -0.55 -3.12 10.72
CA LEU A 325 0.18 -2.27 11.65
C LEU A 325 -0.20 -0.80 11.44
N ILE A 326 -0.07 -0.30 10.22
CA ILE A 326 -0.30 1.12 9.91
C ILE A 326 -1.78 1.55 10.03
N LYS A 327 -2.72 0.67 9.64
CA LYS A 327 -4.16 0.90 9.83
C LYS A 327 -4.65 0.56 11.22
N GLU A 328 -3.80 -0.05 12.05
CA GLU A 328 -4.11 -0.52 13.40
C GLU A 328 -5.33 -1.45 13.46
N LYS A 329 -5.57 -2.23 12.39
CA LYS A 329 -6.72 -3.12 12.28
C LYS A 329 -6.61 -4.12 11.13
N GLY A 330 -7.46 -5.14 11.16
CA GLY A 330 -7.59 -6.13 10.10
C GLY A 330 -6.90 -7.45 10.40
N VAL A 331 -6.85 -8.30 9.38
CA VAL A 331 -6.35 -9.68 9.50
C VAL A 331 -5.68 -10.16 8.22
N PHE A 332 -4.55 -10.84 8.39
CA PHE A 332 -3.86 -11.60 7.36
C PHE A 332 -3.98 -13.08 7.69
N THR A 333 -4.30 -13.91 6.70
CA THR A 333 -4.35 -15.37 6.86
C THR A 333 -3.60 -16.04 5.74
N ASN A 334 -2.77 -17.03 6.02
CA ASN A 334 -2.20 -17.93 5.03
C ASN A 334 -2.37 -19.36 5.53
N VAL A 335 -3.24 -20.10 4.86
CA VAL A 335 -3.76 -21.41 5.30
C VAL A 335 -3.33 -22.49 4.31
N ILE A 336 -3.30 -23.74 4.77
CA ILE A 336 -3.04 -24.92 3.94
C ILE A 336 -4.31 -25.73 3.68
N SER A 337 -4.23 -26.64 2.72
CA SER A 337 -5.29 -27.61 2.45
C SER A 337 -4.67 -28.94 2.03
N PRO A 338 -5.44 -30.03 1.90
CA PRO A 338 -4.90 -31.31 1.41
C PRO A 338 -4.09 -31.20 0.11
N SER A 339 -4.49 -30.30 -0.80
CA SER A 339 -3.82 -30.06 -2.07
C SER A 339 -2.74 -28.97 -2.05
N THR A 340 -2.60 -28.19 -0.96
CA THR A 340 -1.68 -27.05 -0.91
C THR A 340 -0.85 -27.03 0.38
N LYS A 341 0.47 -26.93 0.22
CA LYS A 341 1.43 -26.98 1.35
C LYS A 341 1.72 -25.59 1.92
N ALA A 342 2.19 -25.56 3.16
CA ALA A 342 2.67 -24.34 3.81
C ALA A 342 3.86 -23.77 3.03
N LYS A 343 3.84 -22.46 2.78
CA LYS A 343 4.91 -21.77 2.06
C LYS A 343 5.83 -20.97 2.97
N LEU A 344 5.25 -20.33 3.99
CA LEU A 344 5.93 -19.39 4.87
C LEU A 344 6.81 -20.13 5.88
N ARG A 345 8.04 -19.66 6.09
CA ARG A 345 9.00 -20.22 7.04
C ARG A 345 8.92 -19.55 8.40
N LEU A 346 9.10 -20.34 9.44
CA LEU A 346 8.97 -19.87 10.82
C LEU A 346 10.07 -18.87 11.20
N SER A 347 11.33 -19.20 10.93
CA SER A 347 12.51 -18.43 11.33
C SER A 347 12.72 -17.14 10.51
N PHE A 348 12.43 -17.19 9.21
CA PHE A 348 12.67 -16.06 8.29
C PHE A 348 11.49 -15.08 8.23
N GLU A 349 10.27 -15.59 8.37
CA GLU A 349 9.05 -14.80 8.10
C GLU A 349 8.13 -14.76 9.33
N ALA A 350 7.69 -15.92 9.83
CA ALA A 350 6.53 -15.95 10.71
C ALA A 350 6.80 -15.49 12.15
N ALA A 351 7.89 -15.94 12.78
CA ALA A 351 8.27 -15.49 14.10
C ALA A 351 8.69 -14.00 14.12
N PRO A 352 9.52 -13.50 13.18
CA PRO A 352 9.84 -12.07 13.11
C PRO A 352 8.61 -11.16 13.00
N ILE A 353 7.65 -11.51 12.13
CA ILE A 353 6.42 -10.74 11.95
C ILE A 353 5.50 -10.84 13.18
N ALA A 354 5.44 -12.00 13.82
CA ALA A 354 4.64 -12.15 15.03
C ALA A 354 5.13 -11.25 16.17
N LEU A 355 6.44 -11.01 16.28
CA LEU A 355 6.99 -10.09 17.28
C LEU A 355 6.51 -8.66 17.02
N LEU A 356 6.51 -8.21 15.76
CA LEU A 356 5.94 -6.92 15.38
C LEU A 356 4.45 -6.85 15.75
N ILE A 357 3.65 -7.83 15.32
CA ILE A 357 2.20 -7.80 15.51
C ILE A 357 1.82 -7.86 17.00
N GLU A 358 2.47 -8.71 17.79
CA GLU A 358 2.15 -8.84 19.22
C GLU A 358 2.63 -7.66 20.04
N ASN A 359 3.82 -7.08 19.74
CA ASN A 359 4.25 -5.82 20.35
C ASN A 359 3.34 -4.64 19.96
N GLY A 360 2.81 -4.66 18.73
CA GLY A 360 1.81 -3.71 18.24
C GLY A 360 0.42 -3.88 18.87
N GLY A 361 0.24 -4.84 19.80
CA GLY A 361 -1.01 -5.06 20.53
C GLY A 361 -1.99 -6.02 19.84
N GLY A 362 -1.59 -6.62 18.72
CA GLY A 362 -2.34 -7.68 18.03
C GLY A 362 -2.08 -9.08 18.61
N ALA A 363 -2.35 -10.09 17.79
CA ALA A 363 -2.07 -11.48 18.09
C ALA A 363 -1.61 -12.25 16.85
N SER A 364 -0.98 -13.40 17.07
CA SER A 364 -0.71 -14.40 16.05
C SER A 364 -1.33 -15.75 16.40
N SER A 365 -1.64 -16.56 15.38
CA SER A 365 -2.01 -17.97 15.52
C SER A 365 -1.35 -18.79 14.41
N CYS A 366 -0.71 -19.90 14.78
CA CYS A 366 0.26 -20.61 13.96
C CYS A 366 0.13 -22.14 14.09
N ASP A 367 0.72 -22.87 13.14
CA ASP A 367 0.96 -24.33 13.17
C ASP A 367 -0.31 -25.20 13.28
N GLY A 368 -1.49 -24.63 13.05
CA GLY A 368 -2.76 -25.37 13.15
C GLY A 368 -3.16 -25.79 14.56
N LYS A 369 -2.50 -25.26 15.59
CA LYS A 369 -2.66 -25.68 17.00
C LYS A 369 -3.15 -24.57 17.92
N CYS A 370 -3.61 -23.45 17.35
CA CYS A 370 -3.98 -22.25 18.10
C CYS A 370 -2.85 -21.75 19.04
N VAL A 371 -1.60 -21.80 18.59
CA VAL A 371 -0.42 -21.29 19.32
C VAL A 371 0.08 -20.00 18.70
N SER A 372 0.68 -19.09 19.47
CA SER A 372 1.37 -17.94 18.88
C SER A 372 2.54 -18.45 18.04
N ALA A 373 2.82 -17.78 16.92
CA ALA A 373 4.02 -18.08 16.14
C ALA A 373 5.31 -17.85 16.94
N LEU A 374 5.28 -17.00 17.96
CA LEU A 374 6.41 -16.77 18.85
C LEU A 374 6.67 -17.95 19.80
N ASP A 375 5.66 -18.76 20.09
CA ASP A 375 5.76 -19.89 21.03
C ASP A 375 6.08 -21.22 20.32
N VAL A 376 6.18 -21.23 18.98
CA VAL A 376 6.56 -22.42 18.23
C VAL A 376 8.07 -22.60 18.27
N GLN A 377 8.53 -23.78 18.70
CA GLN A 377 9.95 -24.12 18.67
C GLN A 377 10.42 -24.30 17.22
N ILE A 378 11.55 -23.67 16.89
CA ILE A 378 12.24 -23.82 15.61
C ILE A 378 13.02 -25.13 15.65
N THR A 379 12.46 -26.17 15.03
CA THR A 379 13.09 -27.51 14.98
C THR A 379 13.99 -27.70 13.75
N GLY A 380 13.81 -26.87 12.74
CA GLY A 380 14.65 -26.80 11.54
C GLY A 380 14.55 -25.44 10.90
N ILE A 381 15.60 -25.03 10.19
CA ILE A 381 15.69 -23.66 9.66
C ILE A 381 14.70 -23.40 8.51
N ASP A 382 14.34 -24.41 7.71
CA ASP A 382 13.27 -24.31 6.68
C ASP A 382 11.91 -24.81 7.20
N GLN A 383 11.67 -24.78 8.52
CA GLN A 383 10.37 -25.18 9.08
C GLN A 383 9.26 -24.26 8.55
N ARG A 384 8.31 -24.84 7.82
CA ARG A 384 7.18 -24.11 7.24
C ARG A 384 5.93 -24.18 8.10
N THR A 385 5.11 -23.15 8.03
CA THR A 385 3.89 -23.05 8.83
C THR A 385 2.77 -22.31 8.08
N GLN A 386 1.54 -22.56 8.51
CA GLN A 386 0.40 -21.69 8.23
C GLN A 386 0.29 -20.64 9.34
N VAL A 387 -0.27 -19.48 9.03
CA VAL A 387 -0.30 -18.39 10.00
C VAL A 387 -1.48 -17.44 9.83
N CYS A 388 -1.86 -16.81 10.94
CA CYS A 388 -2.80 -15.71 11.01
C CYS A 388 -2.20 -14.60 11.87
N TYR A 389 -2.29 -13.35 11.41
CA TYR A 389 -1.93 -12.15 12.14
C TYR A 389 -3.08 -11.15 12.10
N GLY A 390 -3.28 -10.41 13.18
CA GLY A 390 -4.27 -9.35 13.18
C GLY A 390 -4.61 -8.86 14.57
N SER A 391 -5.80 -8.24 14.68
CA SER A 391 -6.38 -7.95 15.99
C SER A 391 -6.68 -9.24 16.75
N ARG A 392 -6.73 -9.15 18.09
CA ARG A 392 -7.07 -10.30 18.95
C ARG A 392 -8.42 -10.92 18.59
N VAL A 393 -9.41 -10.09 18.25
CA VAL A 393 -10.74 -10.53 17.82
C VAL A 393 -10.68 -11.31 16.51
N GLU A 394 -9.96 -10.80 15.51
CA GLU A 394 -9.83 -11.48 14.22
C GLU A 394 -9.05 -12.78 14.31
N VAL A 395 -7.98 -12.82 15.11
CA VAL A 395 -7.20 -14.05 15.34
C VAL A 395 -8.03 -15.06 16.12
N GLY A 396 -8.80 -14.62 17.11
CA GLY A 396 -9.76 -15.48 17.81
C GLY A 396 -10.84 -16.02 16.88
N ARG A 397 -11.33 -15.19 15.95
CA ARG A 397 -12.28 -15.61 14.91
C ARG A 397 -11.67 -16.66 13.99
N PHE A 398 -10.44 -16.42 13.53
CA PHE A 398 -9.68 -17.41 12.76
C PHE A 398 -9.58 -18.74 13.53
N GLU A 399 -9.17 -18.72 14.81
CA GLU A 399 -9.09 -19.94 15.61
C GLU A 399 -10.44 -20.65 15.76
N ASN A 400 -11.51 -19.88 15.97
CA ASN A 400 -12.87 -20.41 16.08
C ASN A 400 -13.35 -21.08 14.78
N PHE A 401 -13.15 -20.44 13.63
CA PHE A 401 -13.56 -21.02 12.35
C PHE A 401 -12.70 -22.21 11.94
N MET A 402 -11.39 -22.15 12.16
CA MET A 402 -10.46 -23.18 11.70
C MET A 402 -10.38 -24.38 12.65
N TYR A 403 -10.57 -24.17 13.95
CA TYR A 403 -10.33 -25.20 14.99
C TYR A 403 -11.44 -25.31 16.04
N GLY A 404 -12.56 -24.60 15.85
CA GLY A 404 -13.77 -24.74 16.67
C GLY A 404 -13.75 -24.03 18.02
N LYS A 405 -12.68 -23.30 18.36
CA LYS A 405 -12.59 -22.52 19.60
C LYS A 405 -11.60 -21.37 19.52
N VAL A 406 -11.82 -20.35 20.32
CA VAL A 406 -10.76 -19.39 20.71
C VAL A 406 -9.87 -20.05 21.75
N SER A 407 -8.55 -20.01 21.59
CA SER A 407 -7.63 -20.60 22.55
C SER A 407 -7.65 -19.90 23.91
N ASP A 408 -7.42 -20.66 24.99
CA ASP A 408 -7.39 -20.12 26.36
C ASP A 408 -6.33 -19.02 26.53
N ARG A 409 -5.19 -19.14 25.82
CA ARG A 409 -4.13 -18.11 25.83
C ARG A 409 -4.65 -16.77 25.32
N LEU A 410 -5.50 -16.79 24.29
CA LEU A 410 -5.97 -15.59 23.63
C LEU A 410 -7.18 -15.04 24.38
N ALA A 411 -8.12 -15.91 24.76
CA ALA A 411 -9.30 -15.56 25.54
C ALA A 411 -8.96 -14.87 26.87
N LYS A 412 -7.90 -15.27 27.57
CA LYS A 412 -7.42 -14.63 28.82
C LYS A 412 -6.98 -13.17 28.63
N THR A 413 -6.66 -12.78 27.42
CA THR A 413 -6.18 -11.43 27.08
C THR A 413 -7.24 -10.56 26.43
N MET A 414 -8.45 -11.10 26.27
CA MET A 414 -9.60 -10.45 25.65
C MET A 414 -10.67 -10.22 26.71
N SER A 415 -11.44 -9.16 26.54
CA SER A 415 -12.69 -8.96 27.26
C SER A 415 -13.75 -9.99 26.84
N ALA A 416 -14.76 -10.21 27.68
CA ALA A 416 -15.89 -11.08 27.34
C ALA A 416 -16.62 -10.63 26.06
N GLU A 417 -16.70 -9.32 25.81
CA GLU A 417 -17.27 -8.76 24.57
C GLU A 417 -16.44 -9.12 23.34
N GLU A 418 -15.11 -9.00 23.43
CA GLU A 418 -14.20 -9.36 22.34
C GLU A 418 -14.28 -10.87 22.02
N VAL A 419 -14.36 -11.73 23.04
CA VAL A 419 -14.56 -13.18 22.83
C VAL A 419 -15.89 -13.43 22.14
N SER A 420 -16.96 -12.77 22.58
CA SER A 420 -18.28 -12.88 21.94
C SER A 420 -18.24 -12.49 20.46
N LYS A 421 -17.55 -11.39 20.12
CA LYS A 421 -17.36 -10.93 18.72
C LYS A 421 -16.50 -11.89 17.89
N ALA A 422 -15.50 -12.52 18.48
CA ALA A 422 -14.66 -13.50 17.81
C ALA A 422 -15.46 -14.76 17.44
N THR A 423 -16.42 -15.15 18.29
CA THR A 423 -17.28 -16.33 18.07
C THR A 423 -18.61 -16.01 17.38
N ALA A 424 -18.86 -14.74 17.03
CA ALA A 424 -20.13 -14.32 16.46
C ALA A 424 -20.36 -14.98 15.08
N PRO A 425 -21.56 -15.53 14.82
CA PRO A 425 -21.90 -16.04 13.50
C PRO A 425 -21.97 -14.90 12.47
N ALA A 426 -21.76 -15.22 11.20
CA ALA A 426 -22.00 -14.28 10.10
C ALA A 426 -23.50 -13.92 10.03
N LYS A 427 -23.83 -12.69 9.61
CA LYS A 427 -25.23 -12.30 9.32
C LYS A 427 -25.87 -13.12 8.19
N SER A 428 -25.04 -13.66 7.30
CA SER A 428 -25.43 -14.51 6.18
C SER A 428 -24.57 -15.77 6.17
N THR A 429 -25.19 -16.92 5.88
CA THR A 429 -24.51 -18.21 5.70
C THR A 429 -24.13 -18.48 4.25
N LYS A 430 -24.38 -17.52 3.35
CA LYS A 430 -24.02 -17.64 1.93
C LYS A 430 -22.52 -17.83 1.78
N MET A 431 -22.11 -18.85 1.03
CA MET A 431 -20.69 -19.11 0.75
C MET A 431 -20.29 -18.39 -0.54
N ILE A 432 -19.09 -17.82 -0.60
CA ILE A 432 -18.61 -17.10 -1.79
C ILE A 432 -18.48 -17.99 -3.04
N THR A 433 -18.47 -19.32 -2.84
CA THR A 433 -18.48 -20.34 -3.90
C THR A 433 -19.75 -21.20 -3.88
N SER A 434 -20.87 -20.68 -3.34
CA SER A 434 -22.11 -21.46 -3.20
C SER A 434 -22.82 -21.69 -4.52
N ALA A 435 -22.61 -20.79 -5.49
CA ALA A 435 -23.22 -20.90 -6.79
C ALA A 435 -22.74 -22.19 -7.50
N PRO A 436 -23.65 -23.10 -7.90
CA PRO A 436 -23.30 -24.12 -8.87
C PRO A 436 -22.78 -23.43 -10.15
N ASP A 437 -22.18 -24.20 -11.06
CA ASP A 437 -21.78 -23.70 -12.38
C ASP A 437 -22.81 -24.08 -13.45
N PRO A 438 -24.05 -23.56 -13.41
CA PRO A 438 -25.08 -23.91 -14.39
C PRO A 438 -24.91 -23.12 -15.69
N THR A 439 -23.97 -22.17 -15.75
CA THR A 439 -23.73 -21.38 -16.96
C THR A 439 -23.24 -22.36 -18.04
N PRO A 440 -23.84 -22.37 -19.26
CA PRO A 440 -23.35 -23.21 -20.35
C PRO A 440 -21.83 -23.07 -20.45
N ALA A 441 -21.13 -24.20 -20.59
CA ALA A 441 -19.67 -24.22 -20.59
C ALA A 441 -19.14 -23.11 -21.49
N PHE A 442 -18.51 -22.09 -20.90
CA PHE A 442 -17.96 -20.99 -21.66
C PHE A 442 -16.91 -21.56 -22.62
N LYS A 443 -17.21 -21.50 -23.91
CA LYS A 443 -16.25 -21.86 -24.95
C LYS A 443 -15.59 -20.58 -25.43
N ALA A 444 -14.30 -20.44 -25.11
CA ALA A 444 -13.52 -19.31 -25.59
C ALA A 444 -13.63 -19.21 -27.12
N PRO A 445 -13.92 -18.01 -27.66
CA PRO A 445 -13.82 -17.79 -29.10
C PRO A 445 -12.40 -18.10 -29.59
N VAL A 446 -12.28 -18.57 -30.84
CA VAL A 446 -10.98 -18.82 -31.46
C VAL A 446 -10.65 -17.65 -32.35
N TRP A 447 -9.67 -16.85 -31.94
CA TRP A 447 -9.20 -15.70 -32.71
C TRP A 447 -8.09 -16.08 -33.67
N LYS A 448 -8.07 -15.45 -34.85
CA LYS A 448 -6.92 -15.51 -35.72
C LYS A 448 -5.75 -14.78 -35.05
N PRO A 449 -4.53 -15.34 -35.04
CA PRO A 449 -3.36 -14.63 -34.59
C PRO A 449 -3.22 -13.30 -35.35
N LYS A 450 -3.16 -12.17 -34.63
CA LYS A 450 -2.80 -10.88 -35.23
C LYS A 450 -1.28 -10.80 -35.33
N ALA A 451 -0.77 -10.25 -36.43
CA ALA A 451 0.65 -9.96 -36.55
C ALA A 451 1.04 -9.01 -35.41
N VAL A 452 2.15 -9.32 -34.73
CA VAL A 452 2.69 -8.43 -33.71
C VAL A 452 3.16 -7.17 -34.42
N PRO A 453 2.58 -6.00 -34.10
CA PRO A 453 2.99 -4.76 -34.76
C PRO A 453 4.45 -4.48 -34.44
N GLN A 454 5.19 -4.00 -35.45
CA GLN A 454 6.56 -3.55 -35.26
C GLN A 454 6.55 -2.20 -34.54
N ILE A 455 7.38 -2.07 -33.51
CA ILE A 455 7.56 -0.84 -32.74
C ILE A 455 8.87 -0.22 -33.19
N SER A 456 8.82 1.05 -33.61
CA SER A 456 10.00 1.75 -34.11
C SER A 456 10.94 2.23 -33.00
N ALA A 457 10.39 2.56 -31.83
CA ALA A 457 11.16 3.05 -30.69
C ALA A 457 12.04 1.96 -30.06
N LYS A 458 13.20 2.35 -29.52
CA LYS A 458 14.22 1.45 -29.00
C LYS A 458 14.31 1.54 -27.49
N ILE A 459 14.42 0.39 -26.83
CA ILE A 459 14.67 0.34 -25.38
C ILE A 459 15.93 1.16 -25.05
N GLY A 460 15.83 2.03 -24.06
CA GLY A 460 16.87 2.99 -23.67
C GLY A 460 16.65 4.41 -24.18
N ASP A 461 15.78 4.61 -25.18
CA ASP A 461 15.43 5.95 -25.67
C ASP A 461 14.82 6.80 -24.53
N SER A 462 15.08 8.11 -24.54
CA SER A 462 14.37 9.07 -23.71
C SER A 462 12.89 9.19 -24.09
N LEU A 463 12.08 9.75 -23.20
CA LEU A 463 10.69 10.09 -23.51
C LEU A 463 10.59 10.99 -24.75
N GLU A 464 11.46 11.99 -24.89
CA GLU A 464 11.44 12.92 -26.02
C GLU A 464 11.75 12.23 -27.36
N GLU A 465 12.73 11.32 -27.38
CA GLU A 465 13.06 10.51 -28.56
C GLU A 465 11.89 9.59 -28.93
N PHE A 466 11.30 8.90 -27.96
CA PHE A 466 10.12 8.10 -28.19
C PHE A 466 8.94 8.93 -28.73
N LEU A 467 8.66 10.09 -28.13
CA LEU A 467 7.57 10.97 -28.56
C LEU A 467 7.78 11.47 -29.99
N ALA A 468 9.03 11.65 -30.42
CA ALA A 468 9.37 12.02 -31.79
C ALA A 468 9.01 10.92 -32.81
N GLU A 469 9.18 9.65 -32.43
CA GLU A 469 8.83 8.47 -33.21
C GLU A 469 7.32 8.17 -33.18
N ALA A 470 6.69 8.32 -32.02
CA ALA A 470 5.31 7.89 -31.80
C ALA A 470 4.26 8.79 -32.46
N THR A 471 4.55 10.09 -32.63
CA THR A 471 3.63 11.04 -33.25
C THR A 471 4.37 12.20 -33.90
N SER A 472 3.90 12.70 -35.05
CA SER A 472 4.42 13.94 -35.67
C SER A 472 3.81 15.21 -35.07
N ASP A 473 2.77 15.10 -34.23
CA ASP A 473 2.08 16.22 -33.64
C ASP A 473 2.86 16.83 -32.46
N LEU A 474 3.52 17.97 -32.72
CA LEU A 474 4.33 18.68 -31.73
C LEU A 474 3.52 19.12 -30.50
N LYS A 475 2.23 19.41 -30.65
CA LYS A 475 1.37 19.81 -29.52
C LYS A 475 1.08 18.62 -28.62
N LEU A 476 0.83 17.44 -29.21
CA LEU A 476 0.66 16.22 -28.43
C LEU A 476 1.93 15.86 -27.67
N ARG A 477 3.10 15.96 -28.31
CA ARG A 477 4.40 15.77 -27.63
C ARG A 477 4.52 16.68 -26.42
N ARG A 478 4.20 17.97 -26.57
CA ARG A 478 4.27 18.97 -25.50
C ARG A 478 3.36 18.62 -24.30
N ILE A 479 2.13 18.16 -24.54
CA ILE A 479 1.25 17.70 -23.45
C ILE A 479 1.81 16.48 -22.76
N MET A 480 2.24 15.48 -23.52
CA MET A 480 2.75 14.24 -22.93
C MET A 480 4.00 14.47 -22.07
N THR A 481 4.92 15.34 -22.52
CA THR A 481 6.05 15.80 -21.69
C THR A 481 5.57 16.52 -20.43
N THR A 482 4.57 17.40 -20.52
CA THR A 482 4.01 18.13 -19.37
C THR A 482 3.42 17.16 -18.34
N MET A 483 2.68 16.16 -18.79
CA MET A 483 2.10 15.13 -17.91
C MET A 483 3.20 14.30 -17.24
N ALA A 484 4.23 13.90 -17.99
CA ALA A 484 5.37 13.15 -17.46
C ALA A 484 6.15 13.96 -16.41
N ASP A 485 6.39 15.25 -16.65
CA ASP A 485 7.04 16.15 -15.69
C ASP A 485 6.22 16.32 -14.41
N SER A 486 4.89 16.44 -14.55
CA SER A 486 3.96 16.52 -13.42
C SER A 486 3.98 15.23 -12.60
N CYS A 487 3.95 14.06 -13.25
CA CYS A 487 4.06 12.77 -12.59
C CYS A 487 5.41 12.59 -11.85
N ARG A 488 6.51 13.09 -12.42
CA ARG A 488 7.82 13.12 -11.74
C ARG A 488 7.76 13.95 -10.45
N ALA A 489 7.14 15.12 -10.49
CA ALA A 489 6.96 15.96 -9.30
C ALA A 489 6.07 15.28 -8.25
N ILE A 490 4.98 14.64 -8.66
CA ILE A 490 4.10 13.87 -7.76
C ILE A 490 4.86 12.72 -7.09
N SER A 491 5.66 11.96 -7.84
CA SER A 491 6.48 10.87 -7.29
C SER A 491 7.34 11.32 -6.11
N HIS A 492 8.02 12.46 -6.24
CA HIS A 492 8.82 13.03 -5.15
C HIS A 492 7.97 13.40 -3.92
N LYS A 493 6.76 13.89 -4.14
CA LYS A 493 5.83 14.29 -3.07
C LYS A 493 5.19 13.09 -2.37
N VAL A 494 4.91 12.01 -3.09
CA VAL A 494 4.43 10.76 -2.51
C VAL A 494 5.54 10.11 -1.66
N LYS A 495 6.79 10.11 -2.14
CA LYS A 495 7.96 9.51 -1.45
C LYS A 495 8.25 10.09 -0.07
N THR A 496 7.95 11.36 0.14
CA THR A 496 8.26 12.11 1.38
C THR A 496 7.01 12.44 2.20
N ALA A 497 5.84 11.87 1.84
CA ALA A 497 4.59 12.18 2.52
C ALA A 497 4.54 11.63 3.95
N SER A 498 4.15 12.49 4.90
CA SER A 498 3.93 12.14 6.30
C SER A 498 2.54 11.54 6.52
N CYS A 499 2.47 10.41 7.22
CA CYS A 499 1.23 9.64 7.46
C CYS A 499 0.86 9.55 8.95
N GLY A 500 0.78 10.71 9.64
CA GLY A 500 0.49 10.78 11.08
C GLY A 500 -0.99 10.83 11.46
N GLY A 501 -1.93 10.71 10.51
CA GLY A 501 -3.37 10.91 10.74
C GLY A 501 -4.26 10.22 9.69
N THR A 502 -5.48 10.76 9.46
CA THR A 502 -6.47 10.17 8.53
C THR A 502 -6.13 10.33 7.05
N ALA A 503 -5.09 11.09 6.72
CA ALA A 503 -4.61 11.31 5.35
C ALA A 503 -3.07 11.39 5.33
N ALA A 504 -2.48 10.95 4.21
CA ALA A 504 -1.08 11.25 3.91
C ALA A 504 -0.97 12.72 3.49
N THR A 505 0.02 13.43 3.99
CA THR A 505 0.19 14.87 3.72
C THR A 505 1.63 15.23 3.35
N ASN A 506 1.78 16.29 2.56
CA ASN A 506 3.08 16.88 2.23
C ASN A 506 2.94 18.41 2.07
N VAL A 507 4.07 19.12 2.11
CA VAL A 507 4.13 20.58 1.99
C VAL A 507 4.19 21.00 0.52
N PHE A 508 3.38 21.98 0.15
CA PHE A 508 3.40 22.67 -1.13
C PHE A 508 3.37 24.19 -0.89
N GLY A 509 4.43 24.91 -1.25
CA GLY A 509 4.62 26.29 -0.81
C GLY A 509 4.66 26.36 0.71
N ASP A 510 3.76 27.14 1.30
CA ASP A 510 3.64 27.33 2.76
C ASP A 510 2.51 26.49 3.40
N GLU A 511 1.83 25.62 2.62
CA GLU A 511 0.67 24.85 3.06
C GLU A 511 0.96 23.34 3.13
N GLN A 512 0.40 22.66 4.14
CA GLN A 512 0.37 21.21 4.25
C GLN A 512 -0.94 20.68 3.64
N LEU A 513 -0.84 19.92 2.56
CA LEU A 513 -2.00 19.38 1.82
C LEU A 513 -2.01 17.86 1.88
N ALA A 514 -3.20 17.27 1.76
CA ALA A 514 -3.33 15.86 1.45
C ALA A 514 -2.69 15.57 0.08
N VAL A 515 -2.06 14.41 -0.07
CA VAL A 515 -1.21 14.11 -1.25
C VAL A 515 -2.01 14.07 -2.56
N ASP A 516 -3.29 13.69 -2.49
CA ASP A 516 -4.25 13.75 -3.61
C ASP A 516 -4.49 15.19 -4.08
N MET A 517 -4.83 16.11 -3.17
CA MET A 517 -4.99 17.54 -3.46
C MET A 517 -3.68 18.19 -3.93
N LEU A 518 -2.53 17.71 -3.45
CA LEU A 518 -1.23 18.16 -3.92
C LEU A 518 -1.00 17.70 -5.37
N ALA A 519 -1.26 16.43 -5.67
CA ALA A 519 -1.13 15.89 -7.02
C ALA A 519 -2.05 16.62 -8.02
N ASP A 520 -3.28 16.93 -7.60
CA ASP A 520 -4.23 17.74 -8.35
C ASP A 520 -3.66 19.12 -8.71
N LYS A 521 -3.11 19.82 -7.71
CA LYS A 521 -2.51 21.14 -7.89
C LYS A 521 -1.31 21.10 -8.83
N VAL A 522 -0.44 20.09 -8.70
CA VAL A 522 0.74 19.90 -9.57
C VAL A 522 0.31 19.69 -11.02
N LEU A 523 -0.71 18.86 -11.27
CA LEU A 523 -1.21 18.60 -12.63
C LEU A 523 -1.85 19.85 -13.25
N PHE A 524 -2.69 20.57 -12.51
CA PHE A 524 -3.27 21.82 -12.99
C PHE A 524 -2.21 22.90 -13.26
N GLU A 525 -1.22 23.06 -12.39
CA GLU A 525 -0.14 24.02 -12.61
C GLU A 525 0.69 23.67 -13.85
N GLY A 526 1.06 22.39 -14.01
CA GLY A 526 1.74 21.91 -15.21
C GLY A 526 0.95 22.21 -16.49
N LEU A 527 -0.35 21.89 -16.48
CA LEU A 527 -1.23 22.10 -17.64
C LEU A 527 -1.50 23.59 -17.91
N LYS A 528 -1.57 24.44 -16.89
CA LYS A 528 -1.69 25.90 -17.04
C LYS A 528 -0.45 26.53 -17.69
N HIS A 529 0.72 25.93 -17.49
CA HIS A 529 1.96 26.33 -18.17
C HIS A 529 2.17 25.64 -19.54
N CYS A 530 1.19 24.87 -19.99
CA CYS A 530 1.17 24.18 -21.26
C CYS A 530 0.25 24.93 -22.24
N ASP A 531 0.86 25.66 -23.18
CA ASP A 531 0.21 26.51 -24.19
C ASP A 531 -0.70 25.76 -25.19
N VAL A 532 -0.75 24.44 -25.09
CA VAL A 532 -1.55 23.55 -25.93
C VAL A 532 -2.70 22.88 -25.17
N CYS A 533 -2.79 23.02 -23.84
CA CYS A 533 -3.93 22.56 -23.06
C CYS A 533 -5.01 23.64 -23.03
N GLU A 534 -6.18 23.33 -23.56
CA GLU A 534 -7.34 24.24 -23.59
C GLU A 534 -8.22 24.04 -22.34
N ILE A 535 -8.54 22.79 -22.02
CA ILE A 535 -9.36 22.42 -20.87
C ILE A 535 -8.66 21.35 -20.04
N ALA A 536 -8.67 21.50 -18.72
CA ALA A 536 -8.28 20.46 -17.78
C ALA A 536 -9.45 20.14 -16.84
N CYS A 537 -9.62 18.87 -16.48
CA CYS A 537 -10.63 18.45 -15.52
C CYS A 537 -10.10 17.32 -14.64
N SER A 538 -10.32 17.45 -13.34
CA SER A 538 -9.88 16.50 -12.32
C SER A 538 -11.04 15.68 -11.78
N GLU A 539 -10.77 14.45 -11.37
CA GLU A 539 -11.73 13.63 -10.62
C GLU A 539 -12.10 14.25 -9.26
N GLU A 540 -11.16 14.93 -8.59
CA GLU A 540 -11.36 15.55 -7.26
C GLU A 540 -12.37 16.69 -7.31
N ASN A 541 -12.30 17.49 -8.38
CA ASN A 541 -13.26 18.54 -8.68
C ASN A 541 -13.66 18.45 -10.16
N PRO A 542 -14.76 17.73 -10.48
CA PRO A 542 -15.19 17.41 -11.84
C PRO A 542 -15.85 18.61 -12.54
N VAL A 543 -15.20 19.76 -12.49
CA VAL A 543 -15.56 20.99 -13.19
C VAL A 543 -14.45 21.26 -14.22
N PRO A 544 -14.75 21.26 -15.53
CA PRO A 544 -13.79 21.62 -16.55
C PRO A 544 -13.28 23.05 -16.37
N LEU A 545 -11.96 23.24 -16.36
CA LEU A 545 -11.29 24.53 -16.20
C LEU A 545 -10.53 24.90 -17.46
N GLU A 546 -10.63 26.17 -17.88
CA GLU A 546 -9.82 26.71 -18.98
C GLU A 546 -8.37 26.91 -18.55
N MET A 547 -7.44 26.31 -19.28
CA MET A 547 -5.99 26.40 -19.00
C MET A 547 -5.29 27.52 -19.77
N GLY A 548 -5.96 28.11 -20.78
CA GLY A 548 -5.45 29.24 -21.57
C GLY A 548 -4.62 28.87 -22.81
N GLY A 549 -4.43 27.56 -23.07
CA GLY A 549 -3.79 27.05 -24.28
C GLY A 549 -4.79 26.65 -25.39
N LYS A 550 -4.28 26.09 -26.49
CA LYS A 550 -5.11 25.63 -27.63
C LYS A 550 -4.57 24.37 -28.30
N GLY A 551 -5.31 23.27 -28.17
CA GLY A 551 -4.96 22.02 -28.84
C GLY A 551 -5.71 20.83 -28.31
N TYR A 552 -5.72 20.64 -26.99
CA TYR A 552 -6.29 19.45 -26.35
C TYR A 552 -6.96 19.75 -25.01
N SER A 553 -7.82 18.83 -24.60
CA SER A 553 -8.40 18.73 -23.27
C SER A 553 -7.81 17.55 -22.52
N VAL A 554 -7.59 17.68 -21.22
CA VAL A 554 -7.05 16.62 -20.36
C VAL A 554 -8.02 16.33 -19.22
N CYS A 555 -8.44 15.08 -19.09
CA CYS A 555 -9.07 14.57 -17.87
C CYS A 555 -8.05 13.74 -17.10
N PHE A 556 -8.01 13.88 -15.78
CA PHE A 556 -7.13 13.08 -14.94
C PHE A 556 -7.75 12.70 -13.60
N ASP A 557 -7.36 11.52 -13.11
CA ASP A 557 -7.40 11.16 -11.70
C ASP A 557 -6.01 11.45 -11.13
N PRO A 558 -5.86 12.45 -10.24
CA PRO A 558 -4.54 12.88 -9.78
C PRO A 558 -3.83 11.81 -8.96
N LEU A 559 -4.56 11.01 -8.17
CA LEU A 559 -3.97 10.02 -7.28
C LEU A 559 -4.95 8.87 -6.95
N ASP A 560 -5.17 7.99 -7.91
CA ASP A 560 -5.83 6.70 -7.71
C ASP A 560 -5.12 5.92 -6.59
N GLY A 561 -5.92 5.40 -5.66
CA GLY A 561 -5.41 4.73 -4.48
C GLY A 561 -5.01 5.68 -3.34
N SER A 562 -5.43 6.95 -3.33
CA SER A 562 -5.19 7.89 -2.22
C SER A 562 -5.46 7.29 -0.83
N SER A 563 -6.52 6.47 -0.69
CA SER A 563 -6.89 5.78 0.57
C SER A 563 -5.91 4.71 1.07
N ILE A 564 -4.94 4.30 0.25
CA ILE A 564 -3.90 3.29 0.55
C ILE A 564 -2.47 3.83 0.49
N VAL A 565 -2.29 5.15 0.34
CA VAL A 565 -0.95 5.76 0.40
C VAL A 565 -0.27 5.43 1.74
N ASP A 566 -1.02 5.45 2.83
CA ASP A 566 -0.53 5.13 4.18
C ASP A 566 -0.08 3.67 4.33
N THR A 567 -0.78 2.71 3.70
CA THR A 567 -0.37 1.29 3.67
C THR A 567 0.90 1.05 2.85
N ASN A 568 1.42 2.10 2.23
CA ASN A 568 2.61 2.05 1.39
C ASN A 568 2.45 1.07 0.23
N PHE A 569 1.22 0.86 -0.25
CA PHE A 569 0.95 0.14 -1.50
C PHE A 569 1.22 1.08 -2.68
N ALA A 570 1.44 0.51 -3.85
CA ALA A 570 1.51 1.30 -5.07
C ALA A 570 0.20 2.08 -5.28
N VAL A 571 0.34 3.31 -5.75
CA VAL A 571 -0.76 4.24 -6.12
C VAL A 571 -0.44 4.84 -7.48
N GLY A 572 -1.29 5.69 -8.05
CA GLY A 572 -0.94 6.26 -9.35
C GLY A 572 -1.80 7.41 -9.85
N THR A 573 -1.34 8.05 -10.91
CA THR A 573 -2.11 9.06 -11.65
C THR A 573 -2.65 8.43 -12.92
N ILE A 574 -3.87 8.77 -13.33
CA ILE A 574 -4.46 8.37 -14.62
C ILE A 574 -4.75 9.64 -15.41
N PHE A 575 -4.50 9.63 -16.72
CA PHE A 575 -4.88 10.75 -17.57
C PHE A 575 -5.26 10.33 -18.99
N GLY A 576 -6.21 11.06 -19.57
CA GLY A 576 -6.60 10.97 -20.98
C GLY A 576 -6.51 12.32 -21.66
N VAL A 577 -6.03 12.34 -22.91
CA VAL A 577 -5.83 13.54 -23.71
C VAL A 577 -6.74 13.50 -24.94
N TRP A 578 -7.73 14.39 -25.02
CA TRP A 578 -8.65 14.54 -26.16
C TRP A 578 -8.28 15.74 -27.02
N PRO A 579 -8.38 15.66 -28.36
CA PRO A 579 -8.18 16.83 -29.22
C PRO A 579 -9.29 17.87 -29.02
N GLY A 580 -8.93 19.15 -29.13
CA GLY A 580 -9.83 20.29 -28.99
C GLY A 580 -10.27 20.53 -27.55
N ASN A 581 -11.49 21.04 -27.39
CA ASN A 581 -12.02 21.60 -26.15
C ASN A 581 -13.30 20.90 -25.66
N LYS A 582 -13.51 19.66 -26.10
CA LYS A 582 -14.74 18.94 -25.85
C LYS A 582 -14.44 17.53 -25.38
N ILE A 583 -14.96 17.20 -24.20
CA ILE A 583 -14.91 15.87 -23.59
C ILE A 583 -16.32 15.28 -23.52
N VAL A 584 -17.31 16.07 -23.09
CA VAL A 584 -18.72 15.64 -23.13
C VAL A 584 -19.20 15.57 -24.58
N GLY A 585 -19.77 14.43 -24.95
CA GLY A 585 -20.23 14.12 -26.31
C GLY A 585 -19.20 13.40 -27.17
N THR A 586 -17.96 13.22 -26.69
CA THR A 586 -16.95 12.36 -27.32
C THR A 586 -16.99 10.94 -26.72
N THR A 587 -16.10 10.08 -27.18
CA THR A 587 -15.89 8.72 -26.71
C THR A 587 -14.41 8.52 -26.33
N GLY A 588 -14.07 7.37 -25.74
CA GLY A 588 -12.66 7.00 -25.55
C GLY A 588 -11.91 6.77 -26.87
N ARG A 589 -12.59 6.44 -27.99
CA ARG A 589 -11.95 6.36 -29.32
C ARG A 589 -11.43 7.70 -29.83
N ASP A 590 -11.88 8.81 -29.24
CA ASP A 590 -11.45 10.16 -29.59
C ASP A 590 -10.19 10.59 -28.82
N LEU A 591 -9.73 9.83 -27.83
CA LEU A 591 -8.44 10.06 -27.17
C LEU A 591 -7.32 10.10 -28.21
N ALA A 592 -6.46 11.11 -28.12
CA ALA A 592 -5.20 11.16 -28.88
C ALA A 592 -4.12 10.31 -28.19
N ALA A 593 -4.08 10.35 -26.86
CA ALA A 593 -3.21 9.55 -26.01
C ALA A 593 -3.83 9.38 -24.62
N SER A 594 -3.36 8.39 -23.88
CA SER A 594 -3.63 8.23 -22.45
C SER A 594 -2.41 7.68 -21.72
N GLY A 595 -2.44 7.76 -20.40
CA GLY A 595 -1.40 7.16 -19.59
C GLY A 595 -1.80 6.92 -18.15
N ILE A 596 -1.01 6.07 -17.50
CA ILE A 596 -0.97 5.91 -16.06
C ILE A 596 0.45 6.11 -15.57
N CYS A 597 0.65 6.77 -14.43
CA CYS A 597 1.92 6.75 -13.72
C CYS A 597 1.77 5.96 -12.44
N VAL A 598 2.59 4.92 -12.27
CA VAL A 598 2.59 4.03 -11.11
C VAL A 598 3.66 4.49 -10.13
N TYR A 599 3.23 4.90 -8.95
CA TYR A 599 4.08 5.25 -7.81
C TYR A 599 4.19 4.04 -6.87
N GLY A 600 5.07 3.10 -7.24
CA GLY A 600 5.42 1.93 -6.43
C GLY A 600 6.86 2.05 -5.89
N PRO A 601 7.56 0.93 -5.61
CA PRO A 601 9.00 0.97 -5.35
C PRO A 601 9.79 1.55 -6.52
N ARG A 602 9.27 1.46 -7.74
CA ARG A 602 9.75 2.17 -8.93
C ARG A 602 8.71 3.19 -9.34
N THR A 603 9.11 4.25 -10.05
CA THR A 603 8.17 5.17 -10.69
C THR A 603 8.14 4.89 -12.18
N VAL A 604 7.00 4.41 -12.68
CA VAL A 604 6.84 4.01 -14.08
C VAL A 604 5.70 4.77 -14.73
N LEU A 605 5.97 5.44 -15.84
CA LEU A 605 4.97 6.07 -16.69
C LEU A 605 4.63 5.10 -17.84
N CYS A 606 3.37 4.69 -17.94
CA CYS A 606 2.87 3.77 -18.95
C CYS A 606 1.88 4.52 -19.86
N ILE A 607 2.21 4.67 -21.15
CA ILE A 607 1.44 5.50 -22.09
C ILE A 607 1.04 4.76 -23.36
N ALA A 608 -0.05 5.18 -23.98
CA ALA A 608 -0.50 4.71 -25.28
C ALA A 608 -1.00 5.87 -26.15
N PHE A 609 -0.83 5.71 -27.47
CA PHE A 609 -1.29 6.67 -28.48
C PHE A 609 -2.32 6.02 -29.39
N LYS A 610 -3.29 6.82 -29.86
CA LYS A 610 -4.34 6.34 -30.77
C LYS A 610 -3.78 5.76 -32.07
N ASP A 611 -2.73 6.36 -32.62
CA ASP A 611 -2.21 6.00 -33.94
C ASP A 611 -0.83 5.33 -33.89
N TYR A 612 -0.33 4.98 -32.70
CA TYR A 612 0.89 4.19 -32.51
C TYR A 612 0.56 2.81 -31.90
N PRO A 613 1.26 1.73 -32.29
CA PRO A 613 0.97 0.40 -31.77
C PRO A 613 1.59 0.13 -30.40
N GLY A 614 0.83 -0.51 -29.53
CA GLY A 614 1.30 -0.94 -28.21
C GLY A 614 1.09 0.09 -27.10
N THR A 615 1.48 -0.34 -25.91
CA THR A 615 1.54 0.45 -24.68
C THR A 615 2.97 0.42 -24.16
N HIS A 616 3.46 1.56 -23.65
CA HIS A 616 4.89 1.83 -23.50
C HIS A 616 5.25 2.30 -22.10
N ASP A 617 6.19 1.62 -21.45
CA ASP A 617 6.64 1.90 -20.10
C ASP A 617 7.95 2.71 -20.12
N PHE A 618 7.99 3.76 -19.30
CA PHE A 618 9.15 4.59 -19.03
C PHE A 618 9.49 4.54 -17.56
N LEU A 619 10.72 4.17 -17.22
CA LEU A 619 11.23 4.21 -15.86
C LEU A 619 11.81 5.59 -15.56
N LEU A 620 11.44 6.17 -14.43
CA LEU A 620 12.09 7.38 -13.93
C LEU A 620 13.44 7.02 -13.29
N GLY A 621 14.53 7.53 -13.85
CA GLY A 621 15.88 7.40 -13.30
C GLY A 621 16.18 8.43 -12.20
N ASP A 622 17.25 8.19 -11.44
CA ASP A 622 17.72 9.12 -10.39
C ASP A 622 18.24 10.45 -10.96
N ASP A 623 18.60 10.46 -12.25
CA ASP A 623 18.92 11.69 -12.99
C ASP A 623 17.68 12.51 -13.38
N GLY A 624 16.49 12.04 -13.00
CA GLY A 624 15.21 12.66 -13.27
C GLY A 624 14.69 12.44 -14.69
N LYS A 625 15.32 11.58 -15.50
CA LYS A 625 14.89 11.29 -16.87
C LYS A 625 13.95 10.10 -16.94
N TRP A 626 13.07 10.14 -17.93
CA TRP A 626 12.20 9.04 -18.30
C TRP A 626 12.85 8.21 -19.40
N THR A 627 13.20 6.96 -19.09
CA THR A 627 13.86 6.03 -20.01
C THR A 627 12.89 4.95 -20.46
N TYR A 628 12.75 4.75 -21.77
CA TYR A 628 11.87 3.73 -22.34
C TYR A 628 12.40 2.32 -22.04
N VAL A 629 11.61 1.50 -21.33
CA VAL A 629 12.06 0.19 -20.81
C VAL A 629 11.26 -1.00 -21.33
N LYS A 630 10.04 -0.79 -21.81
CA LYS A 630 9.21 -1.91 -22.29
C LYS A 630 8.08 -1.44 -23.21
N ALA A 631 7.76 -2.29 -24.19
CA ALA A 631 6.50 -2.25 -24.90
C ALA A 631 5.65 -3.49 -24.60
N THR A 632 4.34 -3.30 -24.59
CA THR A 632 3.34 -4.38 -24.48
C THR A 632 2.37 -4.29 -25.65
N THR A 633 2.29 -5.37 -26.44
CA THR A 633 1.39 -5.48 -27.61
C THR A 633 0.49 -6.72 -27.53
N HIS A 634 0.61 -7.50 -26.46
CA HIS A 634 -0.20 -8.70 -26.25
C HIS A 634 -0.52 -8.91 -24.77
N ILE A 635 -1.81 -9.14 -24.49
CA ILE A 635 -2.32 -9.64 -23.20
C ILE A 635 -3.00 -10.99 -23.47
N GLY A 636 -2.30 -12.06 -23.11
CA GLY A 636 -2.73 -13.44 -23.30
C GLY A 636 -3.61 -13.97 -22.16
N GLU A 637 -4.02 -15.22 -22.31
CA GLU A 637 -4.78 -15.92 -21.26
C GLU A 637 -3.89 -16.22 -20.04
N GLY A 638 -4.47 -16.17 -18.85
CA GLY A 638 -3.75 -16.50 -17.63
C GLY A 638 -4.61 -16.55 -16.39
N LYS A 639 -4.13 -17.29 -15.40
CA LYS A 639 -4.81 -17.53 -14.12
C LYS A 639 -4.46 -16.44 -13.09
N MET A 640 -4.87 -15.20 -13.34
CA MET A 640 -4.73 -14.06 -12.43
C MET A 640 -5.97 -13.17 -12.48
N PHE A 641 -6.47 -12.73 -11.32
CA PHE A 641 -7.64 -11.87 -11.23
C PHE A 641 -7.52 -10.83 -10.11
N ALA A 642 -8.09 -9.65 -10.37
CA ALA A 642 -8.19 -8.51 -9.47
C ALA A 642 -9.68 -8.11 -9.32
N PRO A 643 -10.40 -8.65 -8.31
CA PRO A 643 -11.83 -8.44 -8.15
C PRO A 643 -12.14 -7.19 -7.33
N GLY A 644 -12.31 -6.07 -8.03
CA GLY A 644 -12.88 -4.86 -7.48
C GLY A 644 -14.31 -5.08 -6.99
N ASN A 645 -14.58 -4.56 -5.79
CA ASN A 645 -15.91 -4.61 -5.19
C ASN A 645 -16.44 -6.04 -4.94
N LEU A 646 -15.58 -6.96 -4.50
CA LEU A 646 -15.90 -8.37 -4.22
C LEU A 646 -17.21 -8.58 -3.41
N ARG A 647 -17.53 -7.66 -2.50
CA ARG A 647 -18.78 -7.62 -1.72
C ARG A 647 -20.06 -7.76 -2.57
N CYS A 648 -20.03 -7.35 -3.83
CA CYS A 648 -21.17 -7.46 -4.76
C CYS A 648 -21.57 -8.91 -5.03
N THR A 649 -20.69 -9.89 -4.79
CA THR A 649 -21.04 -11.32 -4.86
C THR A 649 -22.17 -11.71 -3.89
N LEU A 650 -22.43 -10.90 -2.85
CA LEU A 650 -23.51 -11.14 -1.90
C LEU A 650 -24.89 -11.08 -2.57
N ASP A 651 -25.12 -10.09 -3.43
CA ASP A 651 -26.42 -9.76 -4.05
C ASP A 651 -26.37 -9.62 -5.58
N ASN A 652 -25.25 -9.97 -6.22
CA ASN A 652 -25.12 -10.17 -7.67
C ASN A 652 -24.71 -11.63 -7.96
N PRO A 653 -25.67 -12.52 -8.26
CA PRO A 653 -25.41 -13.95 -8.46
C PRO A 653 -24.54 -14.23 -9.69
N GLU A 654 -24.58 -13.37 -10.71
CA GLU A 654 -23.76 -13.55 -11.92
C GLU A 654 -22.28 -13.23 -11.64
N TYR A 655 -22.02 -12.19 -10.85
CA TYR A 655 -20.66 -11.90 -10.41
C TYR A 655 -20.13 -12.97 -9.44
N GLU A 656 -20.98 -13.49 -8.54
CA GLU A 656 -20.63 -14.64 -7.68
C GLU A 656 -20.20 -15.86 -8.50
N LYS A 657 -20.93 -16.23 -9.56
CA LYS A 657 -20.55 -17.35 -10.45
C LYS A 657 -19.18 -17.13 -11.08
N LEU A 658 -18.88 -15.91 -11.54
CA LEU A 658 -17.59 -15.57 -12.14
C LEU A 658 -16.44 -15.68 -11.13
N ILE A 659 -16.60 -15.12 -9.93
CA ILE A 659 -15.60 -15.25 -8.86
C ILE A 659 -15.42 -16.72 -8.45
N SER A 660 -16.51 -17.47 -8.34
CA SER A 660 -16.49 -18.91 -8.04
C SER A 660 -15.73 -19.70 -9.10
N TYR A 661 -15.86 -19.32 -10.37
CA TYR A 661 -15.07 -19.88 -11.47
C TYR A 661 -13.57 -19.62 -11.25
N TYR A 662 -13.16 -18.37 -10.98
CA TYR A 662 -11.75 -18.05 -10.75
C TYR A 662 -11.14 -18.82 -9.57
N ILE A 663 -11.89 -18.98 -8.48
CA ILE A 663 -11.45 -19.75 -7.31
C ILE A 663 -11.32 -21.24 -7.65
N ARG A 664 -12.33 -21.84 -8.31
CA ARG A 664 -12.29 -23.27 -8.73
C ARG A 664 -11.14 -23.56 -9.70
N GLU A 665 -10.88 -22.64 -10.61
CA GLU A 665 -9.77 -22.72 -11.54
C GLU A 665 -8.41 -22.31 -10.93
N GLN A 666 -8.37 -22.03 -9.63
CA GLN A 666 -7.17 -21.68 -8.86
C GLN A 666 -6.43 -20.46 -9.41
N TYR A 667 -7.15 -19.44 -9.83
CA TYR A 667 -6.57 -18.17 -10.24
C TYR A 667 -5.82 -17.52 -9.07
N THR A 668 -4.72 -16.84 -9.38
CA THR A 668 -3.96 -16.07 -8.41
C THR A 668 -4.67 -14.74 -8.15
N LEU A 669 -5.12 -14.53 -6.91
CA LEU A 669 -5.67 -13.26 -6.46
C LEU A 669 -4.53 -12.24 -6.28
N ARG A 670 -4.68 -11.05 -6.87
CA ARG A 670 -3.89 -9.85 -6.54
C ARG A 670 -4.77 -8.61 -6.69
N TYR A 671 -5.05 -7.94 -5.57
CA TYR A 671 -5.94 -6.79 -5.51
C TYR A 671 -5.55 -5.87 -4.37
N THR A 672 -5.10 -4.68 -4.71
CA THR A 672 -4.70 -3.63 -3.77
C THR A 672 -5.87 -2.70 -3.44
N GLY A 673 -6.81 -2.55 -4.37
CA GLY A 673 -7.87 -1.56 -4.32
C GLY A 673 -7.51 -0.20 -4.91
N GLY A 674 -6.30 -0.02 -5.46
CA GLY A 674 -5.97 1.04 -6.40
C GLY A 674 -6.06 0.50 -7.83
N MET A 675 -6.81 1.16 -8.70
CA MET A 675 -7.03 0.67 -10.06
C MET A 675 -5.76 0.68 -10.91
N VAL A 676 -4.89 1.69 -10.75
CA VAL A 676 -3.62 1.82 -11.46
C VAL A 676 -2.74 0.58 -11.26
N PRO A 677 -2.32 0.20 -10.03
CA PRO A 677 -1.53 -1.00 -9.82
C PRO A 677 -2.30 -2.28 -10.21
N ASP A 678 -3.59 -2.36 -9.90
CA ASP A 678 -4.38 -3.58 -10.14
C ASP A 678 -4.60 -3.87 -11.63
N VAL A 679 -4.56 -2.85 -12.50
CA VAL A 679 -4.54 -3.01 -13.96
C VAL A 679 -3.10 -3.10 -14.48
N TYR A 680 -2.15 -2.33 -13.96
CA TYR A 680 -0.78 -2.29 -14.46
C TYR A 680 -0.09 -3.66 -14.44
N GLN A 681 -0.34 -4.47 -13.40
CA GLN A 681 0.17 -5.84 -13.31
C GLN A 681 -0.15 -6.70 -14.54
N MET A 682 -1.26 -6.42 -15.23
CA MET A 682 -1.70 -7.14 -16.43
C MET A 682 -0.75 -6.91 -17.61
N PHE A 683 -0.26 -5.67 -17.80
CA PHE A 683 0.72 -5.34 -18.84
C PHE A 683 2.05 -6.03 -18.56
N ILE A 684 2.43 -6.10 -17.29
CA ILE A 684 3.69 -6.72 -16.91
C ILE A 684 3.67 -8.23 -17.05
N LYS A 685 2.65 -8.87 -16.50
CA LYS A 685 2.49 -10.33 -16.58
C LYS A 685 1.99 -10.81 -17.94
N GLY A 686 1.57 -9.89 -18.81
CA GLY A 686 1.01 -10.18 -20.14
C GLY A 686 -0.27 -11.01 -20.08
N LYS A 687 -1.00 -10.97 -18.96
CA LYS A 687 -2.19 -11.79 -18.70
C LYS A 687 -2.99 -11.28 -17.50
N GLY A 688 -4.22 -11.77 -17.37
CA GLY A 688 -5.07 -11.55 -16.22
C GLY A 688 -6.33 -10.74 -16.53
N VAL A 689 -7.09 -10.44 -15.48
CA VAL A 689 -8.35 -9.69 -15.57
C VAL A 689 -8.60 -8.85 -14.32
N PHE A 690 -8.99 -7.61 -14.53
CA PHE A 690 -9.55 -6.71 -13.53
C PHE A 690 -11.05 -6.58 -13.75
N THR A 691 -11.83 -6.66 -12.66
CA THR A 691 -13.29 -6.42 -12.70
C THR A 691 -13.67 -5.44 -11.62
N ASN A 692 -14.63 -4.57 -11.89
CA ASN A 692 -15.30 -3.76 -10.87
C ASN A 692 -16.78 -3.67 -11.24
N VAL A 693 -17.61 -4.38 -10.47
CA VAL A 693 -19.01 -4.66 -10.81
C VAL A 693 -19.95 -4.02 -9.77
N ILE A 694 -21.17 -3.70 -10.20
CA ILE A 694 -22.23 -3.21 -9.32
C ILE A 694 -23.17 -4.32 -8.84
N SER A 695 -23.96 -4.01 -7.82
CA SER A 695 -25.05 -4.86 -7.34
C SER A 695 -26.20 -3.99 -6.84
N PRO A 696 -27.38 -4.56 -6.53
CA PRO A 696 -28.49 -3.78 -5.97
C PRO A 696 -28.09 -2.91 -4.76
N SER A 697 -27.17 -3.38 -3.93
CA SER A 697 -26.67 -2.66 -2.75
C SER A 697 -25.46 -1.76 -3.00
N THR A 698 -24.77 -1.89 -4.13
CA THR A 698 -23.52 -1.15 -4.38
C THR A 698 -23.50 -0.50 -5.76
N LYS A 699 -23.26 0.82 -5.79
CA LYS A 699 -23.21 1.64 -7.02
C LYS A 699 -21.83 1.63 -7.68
N ALA A 700 -21.79 2.02 -8.95
CA ALA A 700 -20.56 2.23 -9.70
C ALA A 700 -19.71 3.34 -9.06
N LYS A 701 -18.40 3.11 -8.98
CA LYS A 701 -17.43 4.04 -8.39
C LYS A 701 -16.54 4.72 -9.42
N LEU A 702 -16.13 3.97 -10.44
CA LEU A 702 -15.15 4.41 -11.43
C LEU A 702 -15.82 5.33 -12.46
N ARG A 703 -15.13 6.40 -12.86
CA ARG A 703 -15.60 7.40 -13.82
C ARG A 703 -15.09 7.08 -15.22
N LEU A 704 -15.93 7.34 -16.22
CA LEU A 704 -15.61 7.03 -17.60
C LEU A 704 -14.46 7.89 -18.14
N SER A 705 -14.52 9.20 -17.94
CA SER A 705 -13.60 10.20 -18.49
C SER A 705 -12.23 10.22 -17.81
N PHE A 706 -12.20 10.05 -16.48
CA PHE A 706 -10.97 10.14 -15.68
C PHE A 706 -10.23 8.80 -15.57
N GLU A 707 -10.97 7.69 -15.62
CA GLU A 707 -10.44 6.37 -15.25
C GLU A 707 -10.64 5.33 -16.37
N ALA A 708 -11.89 5.02 -16.73
CA ALA A 708 -12.18 3.84 -17.53
C ALA A 708 -11.77 3.97 -19.00
N ALA A 709 -12.05 5.11 -19.67
CA ALA A 709 -11.67 5.31 -21.06
C ALA A 709 -10.14 5.44 -21.24
N PRO A 710 -9.40 6.21 -20.40
CA PRO A 710 -7.94 6.24 -20.44
C PRO A 710 -7.29 4.86 -20.29
N ILE A 711 -7.75 4.04 -19.34
CA ILE A 711 -7.24 2.68 -19.14
C ILE A 711 -7.62 1.76 -20.29
N ALA A 712 -8.83 1.87 -20.81
CA ALA A 712 -9.26 1.04 -21.94
C ALA A 712 -8.38 1.26 -23.17
N LEU A 713 -7.90 2.48 -23.41
CA LEU A 713 -6.95 2.76 -24.49
C LEU A 713 -5.64 2.00 -24.28
N LEU A 714 -5.07 2.04 -23.08
CA LEU A 714 -3.87 1.28 -22.73
C LEU A 714 -4.07 -0.24 -22.90
N VAL A 715 -5.20 -0.77 -22.42
CA VAL A 715 -5.53 -2.21 -22.46
C VAL A 715 -5.72 -2.71 -23.89
N GLU A 716 -6.49 -1.99 -24.70
CA GLU A 716 -6.74 -2.41 -26.09
C GLU A 716 -5.52 -2.21 -26.98
N LYS A 717 -4.70 -1.19 -26.72
CA LYS A 717 -3.40 -1.00 -27.40
C LYS A 717 -2.38 -2.08 -27.04
N ALA A 718 -2.45 -2.60 -25.82
CA ALA A 718 -1.70 -3.77 -25.39
C ALA A 718 -2.28 -5.11 -25.89
N GLY A 719 -3.31 -5.11 -26.74
CA GLY A 719 -3.91 -6.32 -27.31
C GLY A 719 -4.89 -7.06 -26.38
N GLY A 720 -5.29 -6.42 -25.27
CA GLY A 720 -6.39 -6.87 -24.42
C GLY A 720 -7.74 -6.39 -24.94
N ALA A 721 -8.74 -6.44 -24.07
CA ALA A 721 -10.07 -5.89 -24.31
C ALA A 721 -10.62 -5.19 -23.07
N SER A 722 -11.61 -4.34 -23.28
CA SER A 722 -12.45 -3.78 -22.22
C SER A 722 -13.90 -4.18 -22.41
N SER A 723 -14.69 -4.21 -21.33
CA SER A 723 -16.16 -4.29 -21.36
C SER A 723 -16.72 -3.36 -20.28
N CYS A 724 -17.73 -2.57 -20.62
CA CYS A 724 -18.15 -1.40 -19.86
C CYS A 724 -19.68 -1.24 -19.84
N ASP A 725 -20.18 -0.46 -18.88
CA ASP A 725 -21.56 0.07 -18.80
C ASP A 725 -22.67 -1.01 -18.72
N GLY A 726 -22.31 -2.26 -18.46
CA GLY A 726 -23.27 -3.36 -18.43
C GLY A 726 -23.89 -3.75 -19.78
N LYS A 727 -23.29 -3.30 -20.88
CA LYS A 727 -23.86 -3.44 -22.23
C LYS A 727 -23.05 -4.31 -23.18
N CYS A 728 -21.99 -4.96 -22.69
CA CYS A 728 -21.01 -5.69 -23.50
C CYS A 728 -20.33 -4.80 -24.57
N VAL A 729 -20.07 -3.54 -24.25
CA VAL A 729 -19.40 -2.57 -25.14
C VAL A 729 -18.01 -2.26 -24.61
N SER A 730 -17.05 -1.98 -25.50
CA SER A 730 -15.75 -1.45 -25.06
C SER A 730 -15.97 -0.12 -24.32
N ALA A 731 -15.17 0.14 -23.28
CA ALA A 731 -15.17 1.43 -22.60
C ALA A 731 -14.77 2.58 -23.53
N LEU A 732 -14.05 2.30 -24.63
CA LEU A 732 -13.70 3.31 -25.63
C LEU A 732 -14.88 3.72 -26.50
N ASP A 733 -15.90 2.87 -26.63
CA ASP A 733 -17.06 3.10 -27.48
C ASP A 733 -18.26 3.68 -26.71
N VAL A 734 -18.14 3.88 -25.39
CA VAL A 734 -19.17 4.52 -24.56
C VAL A 734 -19.09 6.04 -24.75
N GLN A 735 -20.21 6.65 -25.14
CA GLN A 735 -20.32 8.10 -25.21
C GLN A 735 -20.29 8.73 -23.81
N ILE A 736 -19.46 9.76 -23.65
CA ILE A 736 -19.35 10.55 -22.42
C ILE A 736 -20.49 11.56 -22.38
N ASN A 737 -21.55 11.27 -21.64
CA ASN A 737 -22.72 12.14 -21.51
C ASN A 737 -22.61 13.15 -20.36
N GLY A 738 -21.69 12.91 -19.43
CA GLY A 738 -21.38 13.79 -18.32
C GLY A 738 -19.97 13.53 -17.82
N ILE A 739 -19.33 14.55 -17.27
CA ILE A 739 -17.91 14.46 -16.90
C ILE A 739 -17.68 13.50 -15.71
N ASP A 740 -18.60 13.42 -14.75
CA ASP A 740 -18.60 12.44 -13.64
C ASP A 740 -19.45 11.19 -13.96
N GLN A 741 -19.60 10.82 -15.23
CA GLN A 741 -20.32 9.60 -15.62
C GLN A 741 -19.61 8.37 -15.06
N ARG A 742 -20.29 7.62 -14.19
CA ARG A 742 -19.74 6.40 -13.57
C ARG A 742 -20.13 5.15 -14.33
N THR A 743 -19.28 4.14 -14.24
CA THR A 743 -19.46 2.87 -14.95
C THR A 743 -18.87 1.69 -14.17
N GLN A 744 -19.39 0.50 -14.46
CA GLN A 744 -18.72 -0.75 -14.13
C GLN A 744 -17.81 -1.17 -15.28
N VAL A 745 -16.73 -1.86 -14.97
CA VAL A 745 -15.70 -2.19 -15.96
C VAL A 745 -15.14 -3.60 -15.79
N CYS A 746 -14.69 -4.14 -16.91
CA CYS A 746 -13.80 -5.27 -17.00
C CYS A 746 -12.66 -4.93 -17.96
N PHE A 747 -11.43 -5.16 -17.54
CA PHE A 747 -10.22 -5.01 -18.36
C PHE A 747 -9.45 -6.32 -18.28
N GLY A 748 -8.97 -6.84 -19.41
CA GLY A 748 -8.31 -8.13 -19.39
C GLY A 748 -7.84 -8.62 -20.74
N SER A 749 -7.39 -9.87 -20.76
CA SER A 749 -7.28 -10.63 -22.00
C SER A 749 -8.64 -10.73 -22.70
N ARG A 750 -8.64 -10.91 -24.01
CA ARG A 750 -9.88 -11.06 -24.80
C ARG A 750 -10.74 -12.22 -24.29
N THR A 751 -10.11 -13.33 -23.88
CA THR A 751 -10.78 -14.49 -23.29
C THR A 751 -11.47 -14.15 -21.98
N GLU A 752 -10.79 -13.45 -21.06
CA GLU A 752 -11.37 -13.14 -19.76
C GLU A 752 -12.48 -12.08 -19.86
N VAL A 753 -12.37 -11.13 -20.80
CA VAL A 753 -13.43 -10.15 -21.04
C VAL A 753 -14.65 -10.81 -21.70
N ALA A 754 -14.45 -11.73 -22.65
CA ALA A 754 -15.54 -12.53 -23.20
C ALA A 754 -16.20 -13.41 -22.12
N ARG A 755 -15.39 -14.00 -21.22
CA ARG A 755 -15.90 -14.76 -20.07
C ARG A 755 -16.71 -13.87 -19.14
N PHE A 756 -16.22 -12.68 -18.82
CA PHE A 756 -16.95 -11.69 -18.04
C PHE A 756 -18.31 -11.36 -18.68
N GLU A 757 -18.34 -11.09 -19.98
CA GLU A 757 -19.61 -10.80 -20.68
C GLU A 757 -20.57 -12.00 -20.64
N HIS A 758 -20.05 -13.21 -20.85
CA HIS A 758 -20.82 -14.45 -20.80
C HIS A 758 -21.45 -14.69 -19.42
N TYR A 759 -20.67 -14.56 -18.35
CA TYR A 759 -21.18 -14.77 -16.99
C TYR A 759 -22.14 -13.66 -16.57
N LEU A 760 -21.84 -12.39 -16.85
CA LEU A 760 -22.64 -11.26 -16.35
C LEU A 760 -23.91 -11.00 -17.18
N TYR A 761 -23.90 -11.30 -18.48
CA TYR A 761 -24.98 -10.92 -19.40
C TYR A 761 -25.48 -12.06 -20.30
N GLY A 762 -24.96 -13.28 -20.13
CA GLY A 762 -25.39 -14.46 -20.89
C GLY A 762 -25.01 -14.45 -22.38
N LYS A 763 -24.12 -13.54 -22.80
CA LYS A 763 -23.68 -13.40 -24.20
C LYS A 763 -22.24 -12.88 -24.28
N VAL A 764 -21.60 -13.11 -25.42
CA VAL A 764 -20.35 -12.46 -25.80
C VAL A 764 -20.66 -11.45 -26.91
N SER A 765 -20.10 -10.26 -26.84
CA SER A 765 -20.29 -9.22 -27.86
C SER A 765 -19.72 -9.63 -29.23
N ASP A 766 -20.38 -9.20 -30.30
CA ASP A 766 -19.98 -9.55 -31.68
C ASP A 766 -18.54 -9.10 -32.00
N ARG A 767 -18.07 -7.98 -31.42
CA ARG A 767 -16.68 -7.52 -31.54
C ARG A 767 -15.67 -8.55 -31.01
N LEU A 768 -15.99 -9.27 -29.94
CA LEU A 768 -15.13 -10.31 -29.39
C LEU A 768 -15.30 -11.65 -30.11
N LEU A 769 -16.35 -11.84 -30.90
CA LEU A 769 -16.56 -13.02 -31.73
C LEU A 769 -15.91 -12.91 -33.12
N THR A 770 -15.77 -11.68 -33.64
CA THR A 770 -15.38 -11.42 -35.03
C THR A 770 -13.95 -10.91 -35.21
N GLU A 771 -13.39 -10.18 -34.24
CA GLU A 771 -12.11 -9.46 -34.39
C GLU A 771 -10.84 -10.24 -34.07
#